data_AF-A0A151RLG0-F1
#
_entry.id   AF-A0A151RLG0-F1
#
_cell.length_a   1.000
_cell.length_b   1.000
_cell.length_c   1.000
_cell.angle_alpha   90.00
_cell.angle_beta   90.00
_cell.angle_gamma   90.00
#
_symmetry.space_group_name_H-M   'P 1'
#
loop_
_entity.id
_entity.type
_entity.pdbx_description
1 polymer ?
#
loop_
_entity_poly.entity_id
_entity_poly.type
_entity_poly.pdbx_seq_one_letter_code
_entity_poly.pdbx_strand_id
1 'polypeptide(L)'
;MAMVLDAVAGKVLDELLNVIVEKKERAVKFRPTLERLEGTLKSIEPLAKQIDGLNKRLDRPPEETEKLIEQMKKGTKLVKACSKVQWWNCCNKANYQEELEELEACIDRFFKYDMQGKFKENIFFITFAKSPKLNTIVQRLFQHTGYQTPEFQSDDDMIYQLEHLLKKIVEKSPILLVLDDVWPKSVSLVDKFVFQIPNYTILVTSRFAIGEFGPPYVLKPLDETNAIKLLRHSASLDESRSDIPDDVVKKIVRGCSGSPLALRVNGRSLSHKQALFWHNRAQALSTGHSIIVSSDDVLTCLQKSFEDLDPKVAECFRDLSLFPEAQRIPAAALVDIWAELREEDDGSAMEKIYELVNRNMADIVVTSNFFSWIRNTASDTIDYNYHYVTQHGLLRDLAILQTSQEPTEKRNRLIIDLSGNNLPEWWTSQNEYHIAASTLSISTDEAFTSEWCNLQPTEVEVLVLNLREKKHTLPMFMKKMNKLKVLIITNYDFYRAELENFELLDYLSDLKRISTIKISDVLPNLEEMNIDYCDMLQLPNGLSDIVSLKRLSITNCHKLSALPEGIGKLVNLESLRLTSCTSLEELPDSITGLQKLKFLDISDCVSLVKLPENMGELSSLERLNYIGCTRLNELPYSVTELGGLRVVVCDEMTTALWEPFRTMRGDIKLDVTQVDFNLNWLL
;
A
#
# COMPACT_ATOMS: atom_id res chain seq x y z
N MET A 1 16.62 -4.17 24.32
CA MET A 1 16.19 -3.12 25.25
C MET A 1 15.53 -2.06 24.40
N ALA A 2 14.28 -2.32 24.05
CA ALA A 2 13.37 -1.40 23.38
C ALA A 2 11.97 -1.97 23.61
N MET A 3 11.34 -1.55 24.71
CA MET A 3 9.90 -1.75 24.95
C MET A 3 9.14 -0.93 23.90
N VAL A 4 8.20 -1.49 23.14
CA VAL A 4 6.86 -1.93 23.56
C VAL A 4 6.06 -0.84 24.29
N LEU A 5 5.50 0.12 23.55
CA LEU A 5 4.12 0.52 23.88
C LEU A 5 3.26 -0.62 23.35
N ASP A 6 2.83 -1.49 24.25
CA ASP A 6 1.92 -2.58 23.93
C ASP A 6 0.52 -2.03 23.62
N ALA A 7 -0.33 -2.80 22.95
CA ALA A 7 -1.73 -2.43 22.70
C ALA A 7 -2.48 -2.06 24.01
N VAL A 8 -2.02 -2.58 25.16
CA VAL A 8 -2.49 -2.20 26.51
C VAL A 8 -2.09 -0.77 26.87
N ALA A 9 -0.86 -0.35 26.61
CA ALA A 9 -0.42 1.03 26.85
C ALA A 9 -1.12 2.01 25.90
N GLY A 10 -1.28 1.64 24.63
CA GLY A 10 -2.08 2.42 23.66
C GLY A 10 -3.54 2.58 24.10
N LYS A 11 -4.19 1.48 24.53
CA LYS A 11 -5.57 1.52 25.05
C LYS A 11 -5.71 2.33 26.34
N VAL A 12 -4.73 2.25 27.24
CA VAL A 12 -4.72 3.02 28.50
C VAL A 12 -4.44 4.50 28.23
N LEU A 13 -3.60 4.81 27.23
CA LEU A 13 -3.33 6.16 26.75
C LEU A 13 -4.59 6.77 26.12
N ASP A 14 -5.28 6.02 25.25
CA ASP A 14 -6.57 6.42 24.67
C ASP A 14 -7.63 6.62 25.75
N GLU A 15 -7.70 5.73 26.76
CA GLU A 15 -8.62 5.87 27.89
C GLU A 15 -8.33 7.15 28.69
N LEU A 16 -7.06 7.41 29.01
CA LEU A 16 -6.65 8.62 29.73
C LEU A 16 -6.97 9.89 28.93
N LEU A 17 -6.63 9.91 27.64
CA LEU A 17 -6.91 11.03 26.74
C LEU A 17 -8.41 11.31 26.65
N ASN A 18 -9.23 10.28 26.46
CA ASN A 18 -10.68 10.41 26.41
C ASN A 18 -11.25 10.97 27.72
N VAL A 19 -10.76 10.49 28.86
CA VAL A 19 -11.20 10.97 30.19
C VAL A 19 -10.81 12.43 30.41
N ILE A 20 -9.63 12.86 29.94
CA ILE A 20 -9.21 14.27 30.00
C ILE A 20 -10.13 15.14 29.13
N VAL A 21 -10.35 14.75 27.87
CA VAL A 21 -11.22 15.46 26.93
C VAL A 21 -12.65 15.61 27.48
N GLU A 22 -13.21 14.54 28.07
CA GLU A 22 -14.57 14.54 28.59
C GLU A 22 -14.72 15.36 29.88
N LYS A 23 -13.70 15.36 30.75
CA LYS A 23 -13.82 15.89 32.12
C LYS A 23 -13.15 17.25 32.34
N LYS A 24 -12.30 17.73 31.43
CA LYS A 24 -11.56 19.00 31.59
C LYS A 24 -12.46 20.21 31.82
N GLU A 25 -13.62 20.27 31.15
CA GLU A 25 -14.58 21.38 31.30
C GLU A 25 -15.25 21.39 32.69
N ARG A 26 -15.33 20.23 33.36
CA ARG A 26 -15.85 20.11 34.73
C ARG A 26 -14.77 20.31 35.79
N ALA A 27 -13.51 20.07 35.45
CA ALA A 27 -12.34 20.27 36.31
C ALA A 27 -11.71 21.66 36.13
N VAL A 28 -12.53 22.72 36.14
CA VAL A 28 -12.17 24.11 35.77
C VAL A 28 -10.88 24.63 36.43
N LYS A 29 -10.61 24.24 37.69
CA LYS A 29 -9.42 24.66 38.45
C LYS A 29 -8.10 24.04 37.99
N PHE A 30 -8.15 22.89 37.30
CA PHE A 30 -6.99 22.14 36.81
C PHE A 30 -6.86 22.24 35.28
N ARG A 31 -7.75 23.01 34.64
CA ARG A 31 -7.86 23.14 33.18
C ARG A 31 -6.54 23.43 32.48
N PRO A 32 -5.68 24.37 32.94
CA PRO A 32 -4.42 24.65 32.26
C PRO A 32 -3.48 23.43 32.19
N THR A 33 -3.37 22.67 33.28
CA THR A 33 -2.53 21.47 33.36
C THR A 33 -3.13 20.31 32.56
N LEU A 34 -4.45 20.16 32.58
CA LEU A 34 -5.15 19.16 31.77
C LEU A 34 -5.05 19.46 30.26
N GLU A 35 -5.08 20.74 29.86
CA GLU A 35 -4.89 21.15 28.46
C GLU A 35 -3.45 20.90 27.99
N ARG A 36 -2.43 21.13 28.83
CA ARG A 36 -1.05 20.76 28.51
C ARG A 36 -0.86 19.25 28.41
N LEU A 37 -1.43 18.49 29.36
CA LEU A 37 -1.37 17.03 29.36
C LEU A 37 -2.09 16.46 28.13
N GLU A 38 -3.25 16.99 27.77
CA GLU A 38 -3.96 16.65 26.52
C GLU A 38 -3.09 16.95 25.29
N GLY A 39 -2.45 18.12 25.23
CA GLY A 39 -1.54 18.48 24.14
C GLY A 39 -0.36 17.50 24.01
N THR A 40 0.23 17.13 25.15
CA THR A 40 1.33 16.15 25.22
C THR A 40 0.86 14.78 24.73
N LEU A 41 -0.26 14.27 25.25
CA LEU A 41 -0.84 12.98 24.85
C LEU A 41 -1.23 12.94 23.37
N LYS A 42 -1.77 14.02 22.81
CA LYS A 42 -2.08 14.12 21.37
C LYS A 42 -0.84 14.17 20.49
N SER A 43 0.24 14.81 20.96
CA SER A 43 1.50 14.90 20.20
C SER A 43 2.21 13.55 20.08
N ILE A 44 2.01 12.66 21.07
CA ILE A 44 2.63 11.33 21.12
C ILE A 44 1.69 10.23 20.59
N GLU A 45 0.39 10.49 20.43
CA GLU A 45 -0.60 9.54 19.91
C GLU A 45 -0.20 8.93 18.53
N PRO A 46 0.32 9.69 17.55
CA PRO A 46 0.77 9.14 16.27
C PRO A 46 1.99 8.22 16.44
N LEU A 47 2.91 8.58 17.34
CA LEU A 47 4.12 7.82 17.65
C LEU A 47 3.77 6.53 18.40
N ALA A 48 2.85 6.57 19.35
CA ALA A 48 2.36 5.39 20.06
C ALA A 48 1.70 4.39 19.09
N LYS A 49 0.94 4.86 18.10
CA LYS A 49 0.33 4.03 17.04
C LYS A 49 1.36 3.49 16.04
N GLN A 50 2.41 4.26 15.71
CA GLN A 50 3.52 3.78 14.89
C GLN A 50 4.39 2.75 15.63
N ILE A 51 4.61 2.96 16.92
CA ILE A 51 5.33 2.08 17.82
C ILE A 51 4.54 0.78 18.04
N ASP A 52 3.21 0.81 18.17
CA ASP A 52 2.33 -0.38 18.18
C ASP A 52 2.46 -1.20 16.88
N GLY A 53 2.63 -0.52 15.73
CA GLY A 53 2.94 -1.15 14.45
C GLY A 53 4.35 -1.76 14.35
N LEU A 54 5.35 -1.12 14.97
CA LEU A 54 6.76 -1.58 14.98
C LEU A 54 7.02 -2.67 16.04
N ASN A 55 6.31 -2.64 17.17
CA ASN A 55 6.48 -3.56 18.30
C ASN A 55 5.90 -4.95 18.05
N LYS A 56 5.03 -5.12 17.05
CA LYS A 56 4.63 -6.46 16.60
C LYS A 56 5.82 -7.33 16.14
N ARG A 57 7.03 -6.74 15.95
CA ARG A 57 8.19 -7.39 15.31
C ARG A 57 9.40 -7.69 16.22
N LEU A 58 9.54 -7.19 17.46
CA LEU A 58 10.79 -7.32 18.25
C LEU A 58 10.55 -7.43 19.80
N ASP A 59 10.97 -8.53 20.47
CA ASP A 59 10.59 -8.90 21.87
C ASP A 59 11.68 -8.70 22.98
N ARG A 60 11.35 -8.08 24.17
CA ARG A 60 11.90 -8.19 25.59
C ARG A 60 11.88 -6.84 26.41
N PRO A 61 12.05 -6.77 27.78
CA PRO A 61 11.38 -7.34 28.98
C PRO A 61 10.50 -6.31 29.80
N PRO A 62 9.69 -6.71 30.81
CA PRO A 62 8.43 -6.03 31.22
C PRO A 62 8.40 -4.93 32.32
N GLU A 63 9.49 -4.65 33.05
CA GLU A 63 9.39 -3.99 34.38
C GLU A 63 9.22 -2.45 34.38
N GLU A 64 9.48 -1.76 33.26
CA GLU A 64 9.42 -0.29 33.17
C GLU A 64 8.11 0.23 32.52
N THR A 65 7.55 -0.50 31.54
CA THR A 65 6.23 -0.19 30.95
C THR A 65 5.10 -0.44 31.91
N GLU A 66 5.23 -1.43 32.79
CA GLU A 66 4.24 -1.71 33.81
C GLU A 66 4.08 -0.52 34.77
N LYS A 67 5.20 0.13 35.15
CA LYS A 67 5.17 1.38 35.92
C LYS A 67 4.47 2.50 35.15
N LEU A 68 4.74 2.67 33.87
CA LEU A 68 4.08 3.70 33.06
C LEU A 68 2.57 3.42 32.92
N ILE A 69 2.18 2.19 32.61
CA ILE A 69 0.78 1.76 32.50
C ILE A 69 0.07 1.97 33.85
N GLU A 70 0.73 1.64 34.97
CA GLU A 70 0.22 1.89 36.31
C GLU A 70 0.05 3.39 36.58
N GLN A 71 1.01 4.22 36.17
CA GLN A 71 0.94 5.68 36.30
C GLN A 71 -0.16 6.29 35.43
N MET A 72 -0.33 5.85 34.17
CA MET A 72 -1.42 6.31 33.32
C MET A 72 -2.80 5.88 33.89
N LYS A 73 -2.92 4.66 34.43
CA LYS A 73 -4.12 4.21 35.14
C LYS A 73 -4.39 5.03 36.42
N LYS A 74 -3.35 5.40 37.17
CA LYS A 74 -3.45 6.33 38.32
C LYS A 74 -3.91 7.70 37.84
N GLY A 75 -3.35 8.21 36.74
CA GLY A 75 -3.77 9.44 36.09
C GLY A 75 -5.24 9.45 35.69
N THR A 76 -5.75 8.35 35.13
CA THR A 76 -7.18 8.24 34.76
C THR A 76 -8.07 8.35 36.00
N LYS A 77 -7.67 7.75 37.12
CA LYS A 77 -8.38 7.88 38.41
C LYS A 77 -8.28 9.30 38.98
N LEU A 78 -7.10 9.92 38.88
CA LEU A 78 -6.81 11.26 39.35
C LEU A 78 -7.64 12.32 38.62
N VAL A 79 -7.72 12.27 37.28
CA VAL A 79 -8.54 13.18 36.47
C VAL A 79 -10.03 13.02 36.80
N LYS A 80 -10.51 11.78 36.99
CA LYS A 80 -11.88 11.50 37.45
C LYS A 80 -12.14 12.09 38.84
N ALA A 81 -11.17 12.05 39.75
CA ALA A 81 -11.29 12.66 41.08
C ALA A 81 -11.27 14.20 41.03
N CYS A 82 -10.40 14.80 40.21
CA CYS A 82 -10.31 16.25 39.99
C CYS A 82 -11.63 16.85 39.51
N SER A 83 -12.36 16.13 38.65
CA SER A 83 -13.68 16.57 38.16
C SER A 83 -14.80 16.58 39.21
N LYS A 84 -14.57 16.01 40.40
CA LYS A 84 -15.53 15.95 41.51
C LYS A 84 -15.22 16.95 42.63
N VAL A 85 -14.11 17.71 42.51
CA VAL A 85 -13.68 18.66 43.53
C VAL A 85 -14.59 19.89 43.52
N GLN A 86 -15.26 20.15 44.64
CA GLN A 86 -16.12 21.33 44.79
C GLN A 86 -15.30 22.62 44.95
N TRP A 87 -15.87 23.74 44.48
CA TRP A 87 -15.15 25.01 44.31
C TRP A 87 -14.64 25.67 45.60
N TRP A 88 -15.07 25.24 46.79
CA TRP A 88 -14.56 25.74 48.08
C TRP A 88 -13.50 24.85 48.75
N ASN A 89 -13.16 23.69 48.20
CA ASN A 89 -12.21 22.76 48.85
C ASN A 89 -10.76 23.06 48.43
N CYS A 90 -10.07 23.92 49.19
CA CYS A 90 -8.74 24.44 48.85
C CYS A 90 -7.58 23.48 49.19
N CYS A 91 -7.71 22.65 50.23
CA CYS A 91 -6.61 21.83 50.74
C CYS A 91 -6.25 20.64 49.83
N ASN A 92 -7.24 20.03 49.18
CA ASN A 92 -6.99 18.95 48.20
C ASN A 92 -6.46 19.46 46.85
N LYS A 93 -6.49 20.79 46.62
CA LYS A 93 -6.08 21.40 45.35
C LYS A 93 -4.58 21.28 45.11
N ALA A 94 -3.76 21.53 46.14
CA ALA A 94 -2.30 21.48 46.00
C ALA A 94 -1.81 20.06 45.69
N ASN A 95 -2.31 19.06 46.42
CA ASN A 95 -1.93 17.66 46.21
C ASN A 95 -2.33 17.13 44.83
N TYR A 96 -3.57 17.39 44.38
CA TYR A 96 -3.98 16.95 43.03
C TYR A 96 -3.25 17.69 41.91
N GLN A 97 -2.87 18.94 42.13
CA GLN A 97 -2.07 19.70 41.17
C GLN A 97 -0.66 19.12 41.05
N GLU A 98 -0.01 18.84 42.18
CA GLU A 98 1.33 18.23 42.23
C GLU A 98 1.32 16.83 41.60
N GLU A 99 0.33 15.99 41.92
CA GLU A 99 0.18 14.65 41.32
C GLU A 99 -0.08 14.71 39.79
N LEU A 100 -0.82 15.73 39.30
CA LEU A 100 -1.04 15.93 37.86
C LEU A 100 0.23 16.41 37.15
N GLU A 101 1.02 17.28 37.78
CA GLU A 101 2.29 17.76 37.25
C GLU A 101 3.36 16.64 37.26
N GLU A 102 3.37 15.78 38.28
CA GLU A 102 4.22 14.59 38.33
C GLU A 102 3.84 13.57 37.23
N LEU A 103 2.53 13.36 36.99
CA LEU A 103 2.05 12.51 35.91
C LEU A 103 2.48 13.03 34.54
N GLU A 104 2.32 14.33 34.29
CA GLU A 104 2.76 14.99 33.06
C GLU A 104 4.28 14.84 32.88
N ALA A 105 5.07 15.14 33.92
CA ALA A 105 6.52 15.00 33.88
C ALA A 105 6.97 13.55 33.67
N CYS A 106 6.25 12.57 34.21
CA CYS A 106 6.52 11.14 34.05
C CYS A 106 6.26 10.69 32.60
N ILE A 107 5.11 11.07 32.03
CA ILE A 107 4.76 10.78 30.63
C ILE A 107 5.76 11.47 29.70
N ASP A 108 6.02 12.75 29.90
CA ASP A 108 6.96 13.51 29.08
C ASP A 108 8.38 12.92 29.16
N ARG A 109 8.83 12.45 30.33
CA ARG A 109 10.12 11.75 30.50
C ARG A 109 10.16 10.41 29.77
N PHE A 110 9.11 9.60 29.84
CA PHE A 110 9.07 8.27 29.20
C PHE A 110 9.20 8.37 27.68
N PHE A 111 8.41 9.24 27.05
CA PHE A 111 8.43 9.39 25.59
C PHE A 111 9.67 10.17 25.08
N LYS A 112 10.29 11.02 25.92
CA LYS A 112 11.52 11.74 25.57
C LYS A 112 12.82 10.98 25.80
N TYR A 113 12.88 9.85 26.53
CA TYR A 113 14.18 9.24 26.90
C TYR A 113 14.58 7.93 26.20
N ASP A 114 13.68 6.97 25.88
CA ASP A 114 14.17 5.58 25.70
C ASP A 114 14.42 5.03 24.28
N MET A 115 13.95 5.65 23.19
CA MET A 115 14.49 5.38 21.83
C MET A 115 14.37 6.60 20.90
N GLN A 116 13.28 7.34 21.02
CA GLN A 116 13.09 8.62 20.31
C GLN A 116 13.81 9.81 20.97
N GLY A 117 14.32 9.64 22.19
CA GLY A 117 15.10 10.69 22.87
C GLY A 117 16.46 10.98 22.23
N LYS A 118 17.19 9.90 21.89
CA LYS A 118 18.53 10.00 21.32
C LYS A 118 18.51 10.34 19.83
N PHE A 119 17.64 9.68 19.07
CA PHE A 119 17.62 9.78 17.60
C PHE A 119 16.44 10.62 17.05
N LYS A 120 15.43 10.97 17.85
CA LYS A 120 14.23 11.72 17.42
C LYS A 120 13.60 11.12 16.14
N GLU A 121 13.39 11.94 15.12
CA GLU A 121 12.88 11.55 13.79
C GLU A 121 13.99 10.97 12.88
N ASN A 122 15.25 10.94 13.30
CA ASN A 122 16.38 10.50 12.48
C ASN A 122 16.61 8.97 12.58
N ILE A 123 15.53 8.20 12.54
CA ILE A 123 15.57 6.73 12.44
C ILE A 123 15.17 6.36 11.02
N PHE A 124 16.16 5.98 10.22
CA PHE A 124 15.95 5.55 8.83
C PHE A 124 15.80 4.05 8.78
N PHE A 125 14.64 3.56 8.33
CA PHE A 125 14.37 2.13 8.27
C PHE A 125 14.28 1.65 6.81
N ILE A 126 15.07 0.64 6.45
CA ILE A 126 15.14 0.11 5.10
C ILE A 126 15.09 -1.42 5.14
N THR A 127 14.04 -2.01 4.58
CA THR A 127 14.00 -3.47 4.36
C THR A 127 14.70 -3.83 3.04
N PHE A 128 15.62 -4.79 3.11
CA PHE A 128 16.38 -5.30 1.98
C PHE A 128 15.55 -6.28 1.17
N ALA A 129 15.43 -6.02 -0.13
CA ALA A 129 14.99 -7.04 -1.07
C ALA A 129 16.06 -8.13 -1.21
N LYS A 130 15.68 -9.28 -1.78
CA LYS A 130 16.60 -10.39 -2.08
C LYS A 130 17.77 -9.97 -2.99
N SER A 131 17.51 -9.05 -3.93
CA SER A 131 18.48 -8.44 -4.85
C SER A 131 18.37 -6.92 -4.80
N PRO A 132 18.88 -6.24 -3.76
CA PRO A 132 18.69 -4.81 -3.57
C PRO A 132 19.69 -4.00 -4.43
N LYS A 133 19.25 -2.89 -5.03
CA LYS A 133 20.15 -1.96 -5.71
C LYS A 133 20.50 -0.76 -4.83
N LEU A 134 21.76 -0.30 -4.97
CA LEU A 134 22.26 0.85 -4.23
C LEU A 134 21.40 2.10 -4.44
N ASN A 135 21.12 2.43 -5.70
CA ASN A 135 20.39 3.63 -6.07
C ASN A 135 19.03 3.72 -5.38
N THR A 136 18.26 2.63 -5.42
CA THR A 136 16.95 2.52 -4.79
C THR A 136 17.02 2.78 -3.27
N ILE A 137 18.02 2.23 -2.60
CA ILE A 137 18.24 2.45 -1.16
C ILE A 137 18.59 3.91 -0.87
N VAL A 138 19.54 4.48 -1.62
CA VAL A 138 20.00 5.87 -1.44
C VAL A 138 18.83 6.83 -1.65
N GLN A 139 18.01 6.62 -2.67
CA GLN A 139 16.85 7.46 -2.95
C GLN A 139 15.78 7.41 -1.85
N ARG A 140 15.48 6.22 -1.32
CA ARG A 140 14.58 6.07 -0.16
C ARG A 140 15.07 6.91 1.02
N LEU A 141 16.38 6.94 1.25
CA LEU A 141 16.98 7.75 2.31
C LEU A 141 16.77 9.25 2.06
N PHE A 142 17.04 9.75 0.86
CA PHE A 142 16.80 11.16 0.52
C PHE A 142 15.33 11.56 0.74
N GLN A 143 14.37 10.76 0.29
CA GLN A 143 12.95 11.04 0.48
C GLN A 143 12.52 11.06 1.95
N HIS A 144 13.03 10.12 2.76
CA HIS A 144 12.72 10.08 4.19
C HIS A 144 13.16 11.36 4.92
N THR A 145 14.19 12.03 4.41
CA THR A 145 14.71 13.28 4.97
C THR A 145 13.95 14.53 4.50
N GLY A 146 13.07 14.40 3.50
CA GLY A 146 12.36 15.53 2.87
C GLY A 146 13.22 16.41 1.96
N TYR A 147 14.47 16.03 1.68
CA TYR A 147 15.35 16.74 0.75
C TYR A 147 15.06 16.30 -0.70
N GLN A 148 15.28 17.20 -1.67
CA GLN A 148 15.21 16.83 -3.08
C GLN A 148 16.30 15.82 -3.43
N THR A 149 15.89 14.72 -4.06
CA THR A 149 16.81 13.70 -4.58
C THR A 149 17.57 14.26 -5.79
N PRO A 150 18.91 14.32 -5.77
CA PRO A 150 19.68 14.77 -6.91
C PRO A 150 19.72 13.69 -8.00
N GLU A 151 19.97 14.09 -9.24
CA GLU A 151 20.37 13.14 -10.29
C GLU A 151 21.78 12.65 -10.01
N PHE A 152 21.95 11.33 -9.96
CA PHE A 152 23.23 10.72 -9.65
C PHE A 152 23.98 10.32 -10.91
N GLN A 153 25.27 10.67 -10.96
CA GLN A 153 26.10 10.40 -12.14
C GLN A 153 26.79 9.02 -12.09
N SER A 154 27.02 8.49 -10.89
CA SER A 154 27.67 7.20 -10.67
C SER A 154 27.35 6.65 -9.27
N ASP A 155 27.71 5.39 -9.01
CA ASP A 155 27.66 4.80 -7.67
C ASP A 155 28.47 5.62 -6.65
N ASP A 156 29.66 6.10 -7.01
CA ASP A 156 30.52 6.88 -6.13
C ASP A 156 29.91 8.25 -5.82
N ASP A 157 29.29 8.89 -6.82
CA ASP A 157 28.55 10.14 -6.63
C ASP A 157 27.34 9.93 -5.70
N MET A 158 26.57 8.84 -5.85
CA MET A 158 25.47 8.50 -4.93
C MET A 158 25.94 8.42 -3.48
N ILE A 159 27.02 7.68 -3.24
CA ILE A 159 27.57 7.49 -1.90
C ILE A 159 28.08 8.82 -1.33
N TYR A 160 28.77 9.63 -2.14
CA TYR A 160 29.24 10.95 -1.75
C TYR A 160 28.09 11.88 -1.35
N GLN A 161 27.03 11.95 -2.18
CA GLN A 161 25.87 12.79 -1.91
C GLN A 161 25.11 12.32 -0.65
N LEU A 162 24.98 11.00 -0.46
CA LEU A 162 24.36 10.44 0.73
C LEU A 162 25.17 10.77 1.99
N GLU A 163 26.50 10.57 1.96
CA GLU A 163 27.37 10.88 3.10
C GLU A 163 27.23 12.37 3.50
N HIS A 164 27.22 13.25 2.50
CA HIS A 164 27.06 14.69 2.72
C HIS A 164 25.69 15.04 3.30
N LEU A 165 24.61 14.39 2.86
CA LEU A 165 23.27 14.56 3.44
C LEU A 165 23.25 14.11 4.92
N LEU A 166 23.79 12.92 5.21
CA LEU A 166 23.82 12.39 6.57
C LEU A 166 24.66 13.26 7.51
N LYS A 167 25.78 13.84 7.04
CA LYS A 167 26.57 14.82 7.79
C LYS A 167 25.75 16.05 8.19
N LYS A 168 24.91 16.58 7.29
CA LYS A 168 24.02 17.72 7.61
C LYS A 168 22.94 17.37 8.62
N ILE A 169 22.43 16.15 8.59
CA ILE A 169 21.36 15.70 9.50
C ILE A 169 21.93 15.44 10.90
N VAL A 170 23.11 14.82 10.97
CA VAL A 170 23.72 14.42 12.24
C VAL A 170 24.13 15.62 13.09
N GLU A 171 24.46 16.76 12.46
CA GLU A 171 24.73 18.03 13.14
C GLU A 171 23.57 18.46 14.05
N LYS A 172 22.33 18.10 13.69
CA LYS A 172 21.12 18.47 14.43
C LYS A 172 20.73 17.43 15.47
N SER A 173 20.85 16.14 15.16
CA SER A 173 20.52 15.03 16.07
C SER A 173 21.16 13.71 15.60
N PRO A 174 21.55 12.81 16.51
CA PRO A 174 22.10 11.49 16.17
C PRO A 174 21.23 10.73 15.16
N ILE A 175 21.86 9.88 14.35
CA ILE A 175 21.18 9.09 13.30
C ILE A 175 21.26 7.60 13.62
N LEU A 176 20.14 6.89 13.45
CA LEU A 176 20.09 5.43 13.42
C LEU A 176 19.61 4.96 12.04
N LEU A 177 20.45 4.21 11.33
CA LEU A 177 20.09 3.54 10.08
C LEU A 177 19.83 2.06 10.35
N VAL A 178 18.59 1.61 10.19
CA VAL A 178 18.19 0.21 10.34
C VAL A 178 18.10 -0.44 8.95
N LEU A 179 18.98 -1.39 8.68
CA LEU A 179 18.97 -2.23 7.48
C LEU A 179 18.37 -3.59 7.84
N ASP A 180 17.10 -3.75 7.52
CA ASP A 180 16.26 -4.87 7.95
C ASP A 180 16.27 -6.01 6.90
N ASP A 181 16.38 -7.25 7.37
CA ASP A 181 16.37 -8.49 6.58
C ASP A 181 17.46 -8.56 5.48
N VAL A 182 18.71 -8.24 5.84
CA VAL A 182 19.85 -8.31 4.91
C VAL A 182 20.15 -9.76 4.51
N TRP A 183 20.25 -10.00 3.21
CA TRP A 183 20.51 -11.31 2.58
C TRP A 183 22.01 -11.57 2.36
N PRO A 184 22.47 -12.85 2.29
CA PRO A 184 23.89 -13.18 2.18
C PRO A 184 24.59 -12.55 0.97
N LYS A 185 23.89 -12.46 -0.17
CA LYS A 185 24.42 -11.87 -1.41
C LYS A 185 24.50 -10.34 -1.37
N SER A 186 23.87 -9.71 -0.38
CA SER A 186 23.69 -8.26 -0.30
C SER A 186 24.50 -7.64 0.83
N VAL A 187 25.30 -8.43 1.56
CA VAL A 187 26.13 -7.95 2.69
C VAL A 187 27.14 -6.91 2.22
N SER A 188 27.77 -7.10 1.07
CA SER A 188 28.72 -6.12 0.49
C SER A 188 28.09 -4.77 0.17
N LEU A 189 26.76 -4.69 0.05
CA LEU A 189 26.06 -3.43 -0.14
C LEU A 189 25.98 -2.63 1.17
N VAL A 190 25.99 -3.31 2.33
CA VAL A 190 25.99 -2.69 3.66
C VAL A 190 27.27 -1.87 3.86
N ASP A 191 28.42 -2.38 3.39
CA ASP A 191 29.71 -1.67 3.47
C ASP A 191 29.66 -0.26 2.89
N LYS A 192 28.86 -0.06 1.82
CA LYS A 192 28.73 1.24 1.15
C LYS A 192 28.05 2.31 2.01
N PHE A 193 27.36 1.92 3.09
CA PHE A 193 26.73 2.85 4.03
C PHE A 193 27.58 3.13 5.26
N VAL A 194 28.73 2.48 5.41
CA VAL A 194 29.60 2.65 6.59
C VAL A 194 30.44 3.94 6.44
N PHE A 195 29.89 5.04 6.95
CA PHE A 195 30.54 6.35 6.93
C PHE A 195 31.24 6.67 8.26
N GLN A 196 32.37 7.39 8.19
CA GLN A 196 33.07 7.91 9.36
C GLN A 196 32.41 9.20 9.88
N ILE A 197 31.18 9.07 10.39
CA ILE A 197 30.35 10.16 10.88
C ILE A 197 30.11 9.97 12.39
N PRO A 198 30.41 10.97 13.25
CA PRO A 198 30.11 10.88 14.67
C PRO A 198 28.59 10.84 14.91
N ASN A 199 28.13 10.07 15.89
CA ASN A 199 26.70 9.91 16.23
C ASN A 199 25.82 9.32 15.11
N TYR A 200 26.42 8.60 14.16
CA TYR A 200 25.75 7.78 13.17
C TYR A 200 25.90 6.31 13.55
N THR A 201 24.78 5.59 13.70
CA THR A 201 24.75 4.18 14.06
C THR A 201 24.00 3.38 13.01
N ILE A 202 24.55 2.24 12.61
CA ILE A 202 23.88 1.29 11.71
C ILE A 202 23.47 0.06 12.53
N LEU A 203 22.22 -0.34 12.42
CA LEU A 203 21.70 -1.61 12.94
C LEU A 203 21.33 -2.50 11.75
N VAL A 204 21.96 -3.66 11.66
CA VAL A 204 21.65 -4.65 10.63
C VAL A 204 20.89 -5.81 11.26
N THR A 205 19.75 -6.18 10.69
CA THR A 205 19.04 -7.42 11.04
C THR A 205 19.18 -8.43 9.91
N SER A 206 19.33 -9.70 10.26
CA SER A 206 19.49 -10.78 9.28
C SER A 206 19.15 -12.13 9.90
N ARG A 207 18.80 -13.10 9.03
CA ARG A 207 18.56 -14.50 9.41
C ARG A 207 19.85 -15.30 9.61
N PHE A 208 21.00 -14.74 9.25
CA PHE A 208 22.32 -15.34 9.45
C PHE A 208 23.25 -14.38 10.19
N ALA A 209 24.29 -14.95 10.81
CA ALA A 209 25.28 -14.17 11.53
C ALA A 209 26.20 -13.43 10.55
N ILE A 210 26.23 -12.10 10.62
CA ILE A 210 27.16 -11.25 9.86
C ILE A 210 28.30 -10.84 10.81
N GLY A 211 29.50 -11.37 10.60
CA GLY A 211 30.67 -11.07 11.43
C GLY A 211 31.51 -9.88 10.94
N GLU A 212 31.27 -9.41 9.71
CA GLU A 212 32.09 -8.39 9.04
C GLU A 212 32.03 -7.02 9.72
N PHE A 213 30.90 -6.68 10.35
CA PHE A 213 30.66 -5.39 11.00
C PHE A 213 30.82 -5.42 12.53
N GLY A 214 31.34 -6.52 13.08
CA GLY A 214 31.50 -6.73 14.52
C GLY A 214 30.80 -8.00 15.03
N PRO A 215 30.88 -8.28 16.34
CA PRO A 215 30.27 -9.46 16.92
C PRO A 215 28.74 -9.40 16.81
N PRO A 216 28.09 -10.37 16.13
CA PRO A 216 26.65 -10.35 15.94
C PRO A 216 25.93 -10.66 17.26
N TYR A 217 24.82 -9.97 17.50
CA TYR A 217 23.92 -10.30 18.61
C TYR A 217 22.85 -11.29 18.14
N VAL A 218 23.05 -12.57 18.45
CA VAL A 218 22.09 -13.62 18.09
C VAL A 218 20.92 -13.63 19.07
N LEU A 219 19.72 -13.33 18.57
CA LEU A 219 18.49 -13.41 19.36
C LEU A 219 18.19 -14.87 19.72
N LYS A 220 18.03 -15.12 21.03
CA LYS A 220 17.64 -16.43 21.54
C LYS A 220 16.12 -16.59 21.49
N PRO A 221 15.61 -17.82 21.25
CA PRO A 221 14.20 -18.12 21.44
C PRO A 221 13.71 -17.71 22.84
N LEU A 222 12.40 -17.52 22.99
CA LEU A 222 11.79 -17.26 24.29
C LEU A 222 12.04 -18.44 25.23
N ASP A 223 12.37 -18.12 26.48
CA ASP A 223 12.38 -19.13 27.54
C ASP A 223 10.96 -19.67 27.81
N GLU A 224 10.88 -20.83 28.46
CA GLU A 224 9.60 -21.52 28.68
C GLU A 224 8.58 -20.63 29.41
N THR A 225 9.02 -19.81 30.38
CA THR A 225 8.14 -18.93 31.15
C THR A 225 7.52 -17.85 30.27
N ASN A 226 8.33 -17.12 29.50
CA ASN A 226 7.86 -16.08 28.61
C ASN A 226 7.05 -16.65 27.43
N ALA A 227 7.43 -17.82 26.92
CA ALA A 227 6.69 -18.51 25.87
C ALA A 227 5.29 -18.96 26.32
N ILE A 228 5.15 -19.47 27.55
CA ILE A 228 3.84 -19.80 28.13
C ILE A 228 2.97 -18.55 28.26
N LYS A 229 3.54 -17.44 28.78
CA LYS A 229 2.82 -16.17 28.90
C LYS A 229 2.31 -15.69 27.56
N LEU A 230 3.16 -15.70 26.53
CA LEU A 230 2.80 -15.28 25.19
C LEU A 230 1.70 -16.16 24.58
N LEU A 231 1.80 -17.49 24.72
CA LEU A 231 0.80 -18.42 24.20
C LEU A 231 -0.56 -18.21 24.86
N ARG A 232 -0.60 -18.10 26.19
CA ARG A 232 -1.84 -17.86 26.96
C ARG A 232 -2.47 -16.52 26.61
N HIS A 233 -1.66 -15.47 26.54
CA HIS A 233 -2.11 -14.15 26.13
C HIS A 233 -2.70 -14.19 24.71
N SER A 234 -2.01 -14.84 23.77
CA SER A 234 -2.48 -14.96 22.38
C SER A 234 -3.76 -15.77 22.26
N ALA A 235 -3.98 -16.75 23.14
CA ALA A 235 -5.20 -17.55 23.20
C ALA A 235 -6.33 -16.91 24.03
N SER A 236 -6.13 -15.69 24.54
CA SER A 236 -7.07 -15.00 25.42
C SER A 236 -7.44 -15.81 26.67
N LEU A 237 -6.51 -16.60 27.20
CA LEU A 237 -6.69 -17.38 28.43
C LEU A 237 -6.38 -16.49 29.64
N ASP A 238 -7.37 -16.31 30.52
CA ASP A 238 -7.18 -15.63 31.80
C ASP A 238 -6.37 -16.54 32.75
N GLU A 239 -5.38 -15.97 33.45
CA GLU A 239 -4.50 -16.72 34.37
C GLU A 239 -5.28 -17.35 35.53
N SER A 240 -6.49 -16.87 35.81
CA SER A 240 -7.29 -17.28 36.97
C SER A 240 -8.27 -18.44 36.72
N ARG A 241 -8.56 -18.84 35.47
CA ARG A 241 -9.61 -19.83 35.13
C ARG A 241 -9.42 -20.60 33.81
N SER A 242 -8.23 -21.18 33.60
CA SER A 242 -7.98 -22.03 32.43
C SER A 242 -8.33 -23.50 32.73
N ASP A 243 -9.36 -24.05 32.08
CA ASP A 243 -9.66 -25.50 32.06
C ASP A 243 -8.60 -26.31 31.27
N ILE A 244 -7.60 -25.64 30.68
CA ILE A 244 -6.52 -26.26 29.92
C ILE A 244 -5.39 -26.70 30.87
N PRO A 245 -5.01 -27.99 30.87
CA PRO A 245 -3.92 -28.48 31.70
C PRO A 245 -2.56 -27.84 31.35
N ASP A 246 -1.77 -27.49 32.38
CA ASP A 246 -0.45 -26.89 32.22
C ASP A 246 0.53 -27.75 31.39
N ASP A 247 0.41 -29.08 31.47
CA ASP A 247 1.28 -29.99 30.71
C ASP A 247 1.01 -29.91 29.19
N VAL A 248 -0.25 -29.67 28.80
CA VAL A 248 -0.65 -29.47 27.41
C VAL A 248 -0.08 -28.17 26.87
N VAL A 249 -0.20 -27.09 27.64
CA VAL A 249 0.38 -25.77 27.31
C VAL A 249 1.89 -25.89 27.12
N LYS A 250 2.58 -26.57 28.04
CA LYS A 250 4.04 -26.80 27.96
C LYS A 250 4.43 -27.63 26.73
N LYS A 251 3.66 -28.66 26.37
CA LYS A 251 3.91 -29.45 25.15
C LYS A 251 3.80 -28.60 23.88
N ILE A 252 2.78 -27.74 23.78
CA ILE A 252 2.63 -26.82 22.64
C ILE A 252 3.78 -25.83 22.59
N VAL A 253 4.16 -25.24 23.73
CA VAL A 253 5.30 -24.31 23.83
C VAL A 253 6.60 -24.95 23.35
N ARG A 254 6.85 -26.21 23.74
CA ARG A 254 8.01 -26.97 23.26
C ARG A 254 7.96 -27.22 21.76
N GLY A 255 6.79 -27.60 21.24
CA GLY A 255 6.56 -27.76 19.80
C GLY A 255 6.74 -26.47 18.98
N CYS A 256 6.50 -25.31 19.59
CA CYS A 256 6.76 -24.01 18.97
C CYS A 256 8.23 -23.57 19.04
N SER A 257 9.10 -24.35 19.71
CA SER A 257 10.53 -24.07 19.87
C SER A 257 10.86 -22.64 20.37
N GLY A 258 9.98 -22.05 21.18
CA GLY A 258 10.14 -20.69 21.69
C GLY A 258 10.04 -19.57 20.63
N SER A 259 9.53 -19.86 19.43
CA SER A 259 9.29 -18.88 18.36
C SER A 259 8.06 -18.01 18.68
N PRO A 260 8.21 -16.68 18.82
CA PRO A 260 7.08 -15.80 19.11
C PRO A 260 5.95 -15.88 18.07
N LEU A 261 6.32 -15.97 16.77
CA LEU A 261 5.35 -16.09 15.69
C LEU A 261 4.55 -17.39 15.79
N ALA A 262 5.23 -18.52 15.98
CA ALA A 262 4.57 -19.82 16.11
C ALA A 262 3.62 -19.85 17.32
N LEU A 263 4.06 -19.30 18.46
CA LEU A 263 3.25 -19.20 19.68
C LEU A 263 2.00 -18.33 19.48
N ARG A 264 2.14 -17.17 18.82
CA ARG A 264 1.00 -16.27 18.54
C ARG A 264 -0.03 -16.93 17.62
N VAL A 265 0.42 -17.52 16.52
CA VAL A 265 -0.45 -18.18 15.54
C VAL A 265 -1.16 -19.39 16.16
N ASN A 266 -0.43 -20.24 16.89
CA ASN A 266 -1.01 -21.39 17.60
C ASN A 266 -1.99 -20.93 18.69
N GLY A 267 -1.62 -19.92 19.48
CA GLY A 267 -2.47 -19.36 20.52
C GLY A 267 -3.79 -18.82 19.97
N ARG A 268 -3.72 -17.99 18.92
CA ARG A 268 -4.92 -17.45 18.26
C ARG A 268 -5.78 -18.55 17.63
N SER A 269 -5.17 -19.56 16.99
CA SER A 269 -5.89 -20.72 16.43
C SER A 269 -6.67 -21.52 17.49
N LEU A 270 -6.16 -21.56 18.72
CA LEU A 270 -6.76 -22.27 19.85
C LEU A 270 -7.67 -21.38 20.72
N SER A 271 -7.77 -20.09 20.43
CA SER A 271 -8.58 -19.14 21.18
C SER A 271 -10.04 -19.61 21.20
N HIS A 272 -10.64 -19.61 22.38
CA HIS A 272 -12.01 -20.07 22.63
C HIS A 272 -12.31 -21.55 22.26
N LYS A 273 -11.29 -22.36 21.97
CA LYS A 273 -11.45 -23.82 21.73
C LYS A 273 -11.45 -24.59 23.05
N GLN A 274 -12.18 -25.70 23.06
CA GLN A 274 -12.26 -26.62 24.21
C GLN A 274 -10.93 -27.37 24.44
N ALA A 275 -10.71 -27.88 25.65
CA ALA A 275 -9.48 -28.59 26.05
C ALA A 275 -9.07 -29.73 25.11
N LEU A 276 -10.04 -30.43 24.48
CA LEU A 276 -9.76 -31.47 23.50
C LEU A 276 -8.91 -30.99 22.32
N PHE A 277 -9.18 -29.79 21.78
CA PHE A 277 -8.42 -29.22 20.67
C PHE A 277 -6.98 -28.90 21.07
N TRP A 278 -6.78 -28.44 22.31
CA TRP A 278 -5.45 -28.21 22.87
C TRP A 278 -4.66 -29.51 23.01
N HIS A 279 -5.30 -30.59 23.49
CA HIS A 279 -4.69 -31.90 23.56
C HIS A 279 -4.28 -32.43 22.19
N ASN A 280 -5.17 -32.32 21.19
CA ASN A 280 -4.89 -32.73 19.82
C ASN A 280 -3.71 -31.94 19.23
N ARG A 281 -3.66 -30.62 19.46
CA ARG A 281 -2.55 -29.78 19.02
C ARG A 281 -1.23 -30.18 19.69
N ALA A 282 -1.23 -30.38 21.01
CA ALA A 282 -0.05 -30.83 21.74
C ALA A 282 0.47 -32.18 21.22
N GLN A 283 -0.43 -33.10 20.89
CA GLN A 283 -0.06 -34.39 20.31
C GLN A 283 0.53 -34.23 18.90
N ALA A 284 -0.12 -33.45 18.03
CA ALA A 284 0.33 -33.21 16.65
C ALA A 284 1.71 -32.55 16.59
N LEU A 285 2.00 -31.62 17.51
CA LEU A 285 3.32 -31.00 17.60
C LEU A 285 4.37 -31.94 18.21
N SER A 286 3.98 -32.94 19.00
CA SER A 286 4.91 -33.87 19.65
C SER A 286 5.54 -34.89 18.68
N THR A 287 4.90 -35.20 17.56
CA THR A 287 5.29 -36.32 16.69
C THR A 287 6.42 -36.05 15.68
N GLY A 288 7.08 -34.88 15.71
CA GLY A 288 8.00 -34.45 14.63
C GLY A 288 9.37 -33.87 15.05
N HIS A 289 9.86 -34.08 16.28
CA HIS A 289 11.00 -33.31 16.79
C HIS A 289 12.39 -33.80 16.31
N SER A 290 13.15 -32.87 15.72
CA SER A 290 14.62 -32.87 15.68
C SER A 290 15.19 -32.17 16.92
N ILE A 291 16.42 -32.49 17.33
CA ILE A 291 17.08 -31.93 18.54
C ILE A 291 17.63 -30.49 18.30
N ILE A 292 17.61 -30.00 17.06
CA ILE A 292 18.14 -28.70 16.64
C ILE A 292 16.99 -27.85 16.11
N VAL A 293 16.77 -26.66 16.68
CA VAL A 293 15.77 -25.70 16.19
C VAL A 293 16.21 -25.14 14.83
N SER A 294 15.48 -25.50 13.78
CA SER A 294 15.64 -25.05 12.40
C SER A 294 14.44 -24.20 11.96
N SER A 295 14.56 -23.50 10.82
CA SER A 295 13.41 -22.87 10.16
C SER A 295 12.28 -23.87 9.88
N ASP A 296 12.64 -25.15 9.67
CA ASP A 296 11.73 -26.23 9.32
C ASP A 296 10.85 -26.63 10.52
N ASP A 297 11.36 -26.49 11.75
CA ASP A 297 10.57 -26.74 12.97
C ASP A 297 9.50 -25.66 13.17
N VAL A 298 9.82 -24.39 12.87
CA VAL A 298 8.86 -23.29 12.95
C VAL A 298 7.79 -23.43 11.86
N LEU A 299 8.18 -23.77 10.63
CA LEU A 299 7.24 -24.03 9.53
C LEU A 299 6.31 -25.21 9.85
N THR A 300 6.84 -26.31 10.39
CA THR A 300 6.04 -27.46 10.83
C THR A 300 5.02 -27.06 11.90
N CYS A 301 5.40 -26.16 12.82
CA CYS A 301 4.49 -25.66 13.83
C CYS A 301 3.39 -24.75 13.24
N LEU A 302 3.73 -23.88 12.29
CA LEU A 302 2.77 -23.02 11.61
C LEU A 302 1.82 -23.82 10.71
N GLN A 303 2.31 -24.88 10.07
CA GLN A 303 1.53 -25.85 9.28
C GLN A 303 0.34 -26.38 10.08
N LYS A 304 0.53 -26.72 11.36
CA LYS A 304 -0.56 -27.22 12.22
C LYS A 304 -1.66 -26.21 12.46
N SER A 305 -1.34 -24.92 12.46
CA SER A 305 -2.37 -23.87 12.53
C SER A 305 -3.07 -23.64 11.19
N PHE A 306 -2.36 -23.83 10.08
CA PHE A 306 -2.95 -23.79 8.74
C PHE A 306 -3.95 -24.94 8.51
N GLU A 307 -3.65 -26.15 8.99
CA GLU A 307 -4.54 -27.32 8.92
C GLU A 307 -5.89 -27.11 9.65
N ASP A 308 -5.97 -26.14 10.57
CA ASP A 308 -7.18 -25.78 11.34
C ASP A 308 -8.03 -24.67 10.68
N LEU A 309 -7.64 -24.20 9.49
CA LEU A 309 -8.41 -23.21 8.73
C LEU A 309 -9.63 -23.88 8.07
N ASP A 310 -10.72 -23.11 7.96
CA ASP A 310 -11.80 -23.48 7.03
C ASP A 310 -11.21 -23.61 5.61
N PRO A 311 -11.63 -24.60 4.80
CA PRO A 311 -11.09 -24.78 3.46
C PRO A 311 -11.12 -23.52 2.58
N LYS A 312 -12.14 -22.68 2.67
CA LYS A 312 -12.21 -21.43 1.90
C LYS A 312 -11.18 -20.40 2.37
N VAL A 313 -10.99 -20.30 3.69
CA VAL A 313 -9.98 -19.41 4.30
C VAL A 313 -8.57 -19.90 4.00
N ALA A 314 -8.36 -21.22 3.95
CA ALA A 314 -7.10 -21.82 3.55
C ALA A 314 -6.74 -21.48 2.09
N GLU A 315 -7.72 -21.48 1.17
CA GLU A 315 -7.51 -21.00 -0.21
C GLU A 315 -7.11 -19.51 -0.24
N CYS A 316 -7.76 -18.67 0.57
CA CYS A 316 -7.43 -17.24 0.68
C CYS A 316 -6.03 -17.00 1.26
N PHE A 317 -5.62 -17.79 2.26
CA PHE A 317 -4.25 -17.75 2.80
C PHE A 317 -3.21 -18.09 1.73
N ARG A 318 -3.49 -19.10 0.89
CA ARG A 318 -2.58 -19.45 -0.22
C ARG A 318 -2.49 -18.32 -1.24
N ASP A 319 -3.55 -17.59 -1.52
CA ASP A 319 -3.52 -16.45 -2.47
C ASP A 319 -2.62 -15.29 -1.99
N LEU A 320 -2.35 -15.16 -0.69
CA LEU A 320 -1.39 -14.16 -0.20
C LEU A 320 0.03 -14.41 -0.75
N SER A 321 0.36 -15.65 -1.12
CA SER A 321 1.66 -15.98 -1.75
C SER A 321 1.84 -15.41 -3.15
N LEU A 322 0.76 -14.94 -3.80
CA LEU A 322 0.80 -14.29 -5.10
C LEU A 322 1.52 -12.94 -5.06
N PHE A 323 1.79 -12.40 -3.88
CA PHE A 323 2.45 -11.11 -3.70
C PHE A 323 3.84 -11.28 -3.06
N PRO A 324 4.78 -10.33 -3.28
CA PRO A 324 6.15 -10.44 -2.76
C PRO A 324 6.21 -10.27 -1.24
N GLU A 325 7.27 -10.81 -0.65
CA GLU A 325 7.55 -10.66 0.78
C GLU A 325 7.75 -9.20 1.19
N ALA A 326 7.33 -8.86 2.42
CA ALA A 326 7.50 -7.56 3.06
C ALA A 326 6.84 -6.38 2.30
N GLN A 327 5.89 -6.67 1.40
CA GLN A 327 5.13 -5.67 0.68
C GLN A 327 3.71 -5.52 1.22
N ARG A 328 3.15 -4.34 0.98
CA ARG A 328 1.75 -4.03 1.28
C ARG A 328 0.89 -4.47 0.11
N ILE A 329 -0.03 -5.38 0.37
CA ILE A 329 -1.01 -5.89 -0.59
C ILE A 329 -2.27 -5.06 -0.46
N PRO A 330 -2.75 -4.37 -1.50
CA PRO A 330 -4.04 -3.69 -1.44
C PRO A 330 -5.16 -4.68 -1.12
N ALA A 331 -6.02 -4.39 -0.15
CA ALA A 331 -7.15 -5.27 0.17
C ALA A 331 -8.08 -5.46 -1.05
N ALA A 332 -8.26 -4.40 -1.85
CA ALA A 332 -9.03 -4.44 -3.10
C ALA A 332 -8.51 -5.51 -4.09
N ALA A 333 -7.18 -5.68 -4.20
CA ALA A 333 -6.61 -6.70 -5.07
C ALA A 333 -7.00 -8.12 -4.63
N LEU A 334 -7.02 -8.39 -3.31
CA LEU A 334 -7.46 -9.68 -2.78
C LEU A 334 -8.97 -9.88 -2.99
N VAL A 335 -9.77 -8.84 -2.75
CA VAL A 335 -11.22 -8.86 -2.99
C VAL A 335 -11.53 -9.17 -4.46
N ASP A 336 -10.82 -8.54 -5.40
CA ASP A 336 -11.01 -8.77 -6.83
C ASP A 336 -10.69 -10.21 -7.25
N ILE A 337 -9.59 -10.79 -6.73
CA ILE A 337 -9.26 -12.20 -6.97
C ILE A 337 -10.38 -13.11 -6.46
N TRP A 338 -10.85 -12.86 -5.24
CA TRP A 338 -11.76 -13.77 -4.55
C TRP A 338 -13.18 -13.68 -5.10
N ALA A 339 -13.59 -12.49 -5.55
CA ALA A 339 -14.86 -12.31 -6.22
C ALA A 339 -14.96 -13.12 -7.51
N GLU A 340 -13.91 -13.16 -8.33
CA GLU A 340 -13.96 -13.86 -9.62
C GLU A 340 -13.62 -15.35 -9.54
N LEU A 341 -12.70 -15.75 -8.66
CA LEU A 341 -12.34 -17.16 -8.50
C LEU A 341 -13.34 -17.95 -7.65
N ARG A 342 -14.09 -17.27 -6.77
CA ARG A 342 -14.93 -17.93 -5.74
C ARG A 342 -16.37 -17.40 -5.68
N GLU A 343 -16.75 -16.47 -6.57
CA GLU A 343 -18.07 -15.83 -6.60
C GLU A 343 -18.45 -15.20 -5.25
N GLU A 344 -17.45 -14.64 -4.56
CA GLU A 344 -17.63 -14.01 -3.26
C GLU A 344 -17.99 -12.53 -3.40
N ASP A 345 -18.93 -12.06 -2.58
CA ASP A 345 -19.15 -10.61 -2.45
C ASP A 345 -18.02 -9.97 -1.63
N ASP A 346 -17.83 -8.67 -1.82
CA ASP A 346 -16.78 -7.88 -1.18
C ASP A 346 -16.79 -7.98 0.36
N GLY A 347 -17.98 -8.10 0.97
CA GLY A 347 -18.14 -8.25 2.41
C GLY A 347 -17.61 -9.59 2.90
N SER A 348 -17.95 -10.67 2.20
CA SER A 348 -17.43 -12.01 2.50
C SER A 348 -15.92 -12.12 2.28
N ALA A 349 -15.37 -11.41 1.30
CA ALA A 349 -13.94 -11.33 1.08
C ALA A 349 -13.23 -10.62 2.26
N MET A 350 -13.74 -9.46 2.68
CA MET A 350 -13.18 -8.73 3.84
C MET A 350 -13.27 -9.53 5.14
N GLU A 351 -14.35 -10.29 5.37
CA GLU A 351 -14.47 -11.19 6.53
C GLU A 351 -13.32 -12.20 6.60
N LYS A 352 -12.92 -12.78 5.46
CA LYS A 352 -11.79 -13.72 5.41
C LYS A 352 -10.44 -13.04 5.67
N ILE A 353 -10.26 -11.81 5.20
CA ILE A 353 -9.08 -11.00 5.57
C ILE A 353 -9.04 -10.83 7.10
N TYR A 354 -10.15 -10.44 7.71
CA TYR A 354 -10.22 -10.28 9.16
C TYR A 354 -10.01 -11.60 9.91
N GLU A 355 -10.49 -12.73 9.39
CA GLU A 355 -10.20 -14.04 10.00
C GLU A 355 -8.69 -14.34 9.98
N LEU A 356 -8.01 -14.14 8.85
CA LEU A 356 -6.55 -14.33 8.76
C LEU A 356 -5.79 -13.41 9.71
N VAL A 357 -6.23 -12.14 9.83
CA VAL A 357 -5.67 -11.17 10.79
C VAL A 357 -5.89 -11.62 12.24
N ASN A 358 -7.10 -12.07 12.57
CA ASN A 358 -7.44 -12.56 13.90
C ASN A 358 -6.64 -13.81 14.27
N ARG A 359 -6.27 -14.65 13.29
CA ARG A 359 -5.39 -15.81 13.48
C ARG A 359 -3.90 -15.46 13.50
N ASN A 360 -3.55 -14.18 13.39
CA ASN A 360 -2.17 -13.69 13.30
C ASN A 360 -1.42 -14.28 12.08
N MET A 361 -2.16 -14.61 11.02
CA MET A 361 -1.63 -15.13 9.75
C MET A 361 -1.42 -14.04 8.69
N ALA A 362 -1.99 -12.85 8.93
CA ALA A 362 -1.78 -11.62 8.19
C ALA A 362 -1.92 -10.44 9.17
N ASP A 363 -1.56 -9.25 8.71
CA ASP A 363 -1.78 -7.98 9.41
C ASP A 363 -2.48 -7.01 8.45
N ILE A 364 -3.22 -6.04 9.02
CA ILE A 364 -3.89 -4.99 8.26
C ILE A 364 -3.35 -3.61 8.67
N VAL A 365 -3.11 -2.76 7.67
CA VAL A 365 -2.61 -1.40 7.80
C VAL A 365 -3.57 -0.48 7.07
N VAL A 366 -4.00 0.59 7.73
CA VAL A 366 -4.94 1.57 7.17
C VAL A 366 -4.24 2.90 6.98
N THR A 367 -4.40 3.53 5.81
CA THR A 367 -3.72 4.80 5.49
C THR A 367 -4.39 6.00 6.14
N SER A 368 -3.63 7.10 6.33
CA SER A 368 -4.12 8.36 6.92
C SER A 368 -5.30 8.98 6.17
N ASN A 369 -5.42 8.72 4.87
CA ASN A 369 -6.49 9.21 4.02
C ASN A 369 -7.86 8.62 4.40
N PHE A 370 -7.87 7.42 5.00
CA PHE A 370 -9.08 6.82 5.58
C PHE A 370 -9.73 7.70 6.65
N PHE A 371 -8.92 8.27 7.55
CA PHE A 371 -9.40 9.17 8.61
C PHE A 371 -9.84 10.55 8.07
N SER A 372 -9.37 10.94 6.89
CA SER A 372 -9.89 12.10 6.16
C SER A 372 -11.25 11.78 5.51
N TRP A 373 -11.38 10.58 4.91
CA TRP A 373 -12.62 10.10 4.32
C TRP A 373 -13.75 9.94 5.37
N ILE A 374 -13.51 9.24 6.49
CA ILE A 374 -14.51 9.09 7.59
C ILE A 374 -15.03 10.45 8.07
N ARG A 375 -14.16 11.46 8.16
CA ARG A 375 -14.57 12.82 8.59
C ARG A 375 -15.51 13.51 7.61
N ASN A 376 -15.54 13.08 6.35
CA ASN A 376 -16.25 13.74 5.26
C ASN A 376 -17.42 12.91 4.71
N THR A 377 -17.62 11.66 5.13
CA THR A 377 -18.69 10.79 4.61
C THR A 377 -19.42 10.03 5.72
N ALA A 378 -20.75 10.14 5.75
CA ALA A 378 -21.65 9.34 6.57
C ALA A 378 -22.16 8.12 5.77
N SER A 379 -21.27 7.22 5.35
CA SER A 379 -21.64 6.01 4.61
C SER A 379 -21.50 4.75 5.46
N ASP A 380 -22.50 3.87 5.40
CA ASP A 380 -22.52 2.54 6.05
C ASP A 380 -21.74 1.46 5.25
N THR A 381 -21.05 1.83 4.16
CA THR A 381 -20.24 0.92 3.34
C THR A 381 -18.77 0.93 3.77
N ILE A 382 -18.18 -0.24 3.99
CA ILE A 382 -16.76 -0.39 4.32
C ILE A 382 -15.93 -0.10 3.06
N ASP A 383 -15.35 1.10 2.95
CA ASP A 383 -14.40 1.44 1.90
C ASP A 383 -13.03 0.79 2.19
N TYR A 384 -12.85 -0.42 1.69
CA TYR A 384 -11.63 -1.22 1.85
C TYR A 384 -10.47 -0.74 0.97
N ASN A 385 -10.66 0.28 0.12
CA ASN A 385 -9.59 0.79 -0.75
C ASN A 385 -8.41 1.41 0.02
N TYR A 386 -8.62 1.80 1.28
CA TYR A 386 -7.56 2.35 2.14
C TYR A 386 -6.85 1.30 3.00
N HIS A 387 -7.25 0.03 2.89
CA HIS A 387 -6.71 -1.07 3.67
C HIS A 387 -5.63 -1.81 2.88
N TYR A 388 -4.52 -2.09 3.57
CA TYR A 388 -3.41 -2.86 3.05
C TYR A 388 -3.18 -4.07 3.95
N VAL A 389 -3.03 -5.23 3.36
CA VAL A 389 -2.68 -6.48 4.02
C VAL A 389 -1.17 -6.68 3.94
N THR A 390 -0.56 -7.09 5.04
CA THR A 390 0.86 -7.47 5.09
C THR A 390 0.99 -8.88 5.65
N GLN A 391 1.96 -9.64 5.16
CA GLN A 391 2.22 -11.01 5.61
C GLN A 391 3.67 -11.17 6.07
N HIS A 392 3.89 -11.90 7.16
CA HIS A 392 5.23 -12.24 7.63
C HIS A 392 5.91 -13.21 6.65
N GLY A 393 7.22 -13.08 6.45
CA GLY A 393 8.03 -13.93 5.58
C GLY A 393 7.77 -15.44 5.70
N LEU A 394 7.97 -15.98 6.91
CA LEU A 394 7.68 -17.40 7.19
C LEU A 394 6.24 -17.85 6.89
N LEU A 395 5.25 -16.95 6.98
CA LEU A 395 3.86 -17.28 6.63
C LEU A 395 3.66 -17.28 5.12
N ARG A 396 4.33 -16.39 4.39
CA ARG A 396 4.41 -16.43 2.93
C ARG A 396 5.11 -17.71 2.47
N ASP A 397 6.23 -18.08 3.09
CA ASP A 397 6.95 -19.32 2.79
C ASP A 397 6.06 -20.55 3.01
N LEU A 398 5.29 -20.57 4.10
CA LEU A 398 4.28 -21.61 4.34
C LEU A 398 3.22 -21.63 3.24
N ALA A 399 2.69 -20.48 2.84
CA ALA A 399 1.71 -20.39 1.76
C ALA A 399 2.28 -20.93 0.44
N ILE A 400 3.51 -20.56 0.09
CA ILE A 400 4.23 -21.10 -1.08
C ILE A 400 4.36 -22.61 -0.98
N LEU A 401 4.82 -23.13 0.18
CA LEU A 401 4.94 -24.57 0.42
C LEU A 401 3.60 -25.30 0.18
N GLN A 402 2.48 -24.72 0.62
CA GLN A 402 1.16 -25.31 0.38
C GLN A 402 0.76 -25.30 -1.09
N THR A 403 1.20 -24.31 -1.87
CA THR A 403 0.94 -24.26 -3.32
C THR A 403 1.89 -25.16 -4.12
N SER A 404 3.04 -25.52 -3.56
CA SER A 404 4.10 -26.25 -4.27
C SER A 404 4.13 -27.75 -4.04
N GLN A 405 3.12 -28.33 -3.37
CA GLN A 405 3.10 -29.77 -3.05
C GLN A 405 2.93 -30.66 -4.31
N GLU A 406 2.30 -30.14 -5.35
CA GLU A 406 2.15 -30.84 -6.63
C GLU A 406 3.28 -30.47 -7.61
N PRO A 407 3.57 -31.33 -8.61
CA PRO A 407 4.43 -30.95 -9.74
C PRO A 407 3.93 -29.69 -10.43
N THR A 408 4.84 -28.86 -10.92
CA THR A 408 4.54 -27.53 -11.50
C THR A 408 3.42 -27.56 -12.54
N GLU A 409 3.37 -28.62 -13.35
CA GLU A 409 2.40 -28.83 -14.43
C GLU A 409 0.96 -29.04 -13.93
N LYS A 410 0.78 -29.42 -12.66
CA LYS A 410 -0.53 -29.70 -12.05
C LYS A 410 -1.00 -28.59 -11.12
N ARG A 411 -0.13 -27.63 -10.79
CA ARG A 411 -0.43 -26.59 -9.81
C ARG A 411 -1.52 -25.68 -10.33
N ASN A 412 -2.56 -25.51 -9.52
CA ASN A 412 -3.60 -24.52 -9.77
C ASN A 412 -3.09 -23.06 -9.68
N ARG A 413 -2.01 -22.84 -8.91
CA ARG A 413 -1.34 -21.54 -8.73
C ARG A 413 0.12 -21.65 -9.12
N LEU A 414 0.55 -20.83 -10.06
CA LEU A 414 1.94 -20.75 -10.49
C LEU A 414 2.51 -19.39 -10.08
N ILE A 415 3.55 -19.41 -9.25
CA ILE A 415 4.26 -18.22 -8.76
C ILE A 415 5.65 -18.25 -9.35
N ILE A 416 6.04 -17.18 -10.03
CA ILE A 416 7.33 -17.07 -10.68
C ILE A 416 8.02 -15.79 -10.23
N ASP A 417 9.12 -15.94 -9.51
CA ASP A 417 9.96 -14.83 -9.08
C ASP A 417 11.18 -14.74 -10.01
N LEU A 418 11.23 -13.72 -10.86
CA LEU A 418 12.30 -13.46 -11.82
C LEU A 418 13.38 -12.57 -11.19
N SER A 419 14.65 -12.92 -11.40
CA SER A 419 15.78 -12.10 -11.00
C SER A 419 16.67 -11.75 -12.19
N GLY A 420 16.64 -10.49 -12.63
CA GLY A 420 17.12 -10.09 -13.94
C GLY A 420 16.43 -10.89 -15.06
N ASN A 421 17.16 -11.16 -16.14
CA ASN A 421 16.68 -12.01 -17.25
C ASN A 421 16.95 -13.51 -17.00
N ASN A 422 17.15 -13.93 -15.74
CA ASN A 422 17.31 -15.34 -15.40
C ASN A 422 15.93 -15.97 -15.29
N LEU A 423 15.46 -16.54 -16.40
CA LEU A 423 14.23 -17.29 -16.46
C LEU A 423 14.42 -18.69 -15.87
N PRO A 424 13.37 -19.32 -15.31
CA PRO A 424 13.40 -20.72 -14.92
C PRO A 424 13.89 -21.62 -16.07
N GLU A 425 14.58 -22.73 -15.77
CA GLU A 425 15.13 -23.62 -16.80
C GLU A 425 14.08 -24.18 -17.78
N TRP A 426 12.85 -24.38 -17.30
CA TRP A 426 11.71 -24.80 -18.12
C TRP A 426 11.09 -23.66 -18.95
N TRP A 427 11.47 -22.40 -18.68
CA TRP A 427 11.00 -21.19 -19.34
C TRP A 427 12.08 -20.64 -20.29
N THR A 428 12.43 -21.44 -21.32
CA THR A 428 13.44 -21.06 -22.33
C THR A 428 12.80 -20.73 -23.68
N SER A 429 13.44 -19.87 -24.47
CA SER A 429 12.92 -19.39 -25.77
C SER A 429 12.74 -20.46 -26.85
N GLN A 430 13.19 -21.70 -26.59
CA GLN A 430 13.18 -22.79 -27.56
C GLN A 430 11.94 -23.69 -27.48
N ASN A 431 11.16 -23.66 -26.38
CA ASN A 431 10.00 -24.53 -26.19
C ASN A 431 8.76 -23.74 -25.76
N GLU A 432 7.61 -24.02 -26.37
CA GLU A 432 6.32 -23.52 -25.89
C GLU A 432 5.92 -24.28 -24.62
N TYR A 433 5.79 -23.57 -23.50
CA TYR A 433 5.37 -24.15 -22.22
C TYR A 433 3.90 -23.84 -21.95
N HIS A 434 3.09 -24.89 -21.81
CA HIS A 434 1.67 -24.79 -21.46
C HIS A 434 1.50 -24.65 -19.95
N ILE A 435 0.80 -23.61 -19.52
CA ILE A 435 0.48 -23.38 -18.11
C ILE A 435 -0.95 -23.83 -17.85
N ALA A 436 -1.11 -24.90 -17.08
CA ALA A 436 -2.40 -25.43 -16.65
C ALA A 436 -2.97 -24.74 -15.39
N ALA A 437 -2.25 -23.76 -14.84
CA ALA A 437 -2.67 -23.03 -13.64
C ALA A 437 -3.82 -22.05 -13.96
N SER A 438 -4.81 -21.96 -13.07
CA SER A 438 -5.84 -20.91 -13.15
C SER A 438 -5.35 -19.56 -12.65
N THR A 439 -4.29 -19.55 -11.83
CA THR A 439 -3.71 -18.32 -11.29
C THR A 439 -2.22 -18.27 -11.60
N LEU A 440 -1.77 -17.15 -12.17
CA LEU A 440 -0.38 -16.89 -12.49
C LEU A 440 0.08 -15.60 -11.79
N SER A 441 1.12 -15.70 -10.96
CA SER A 441 1.82 -14.54 -10.40
C SER A 441 3.24 -14.48 -10.94
N ILE A 442 3.64 -13.31 -11.44
CA ILE A 442 4.99 -13.04 -11.92
C ILE A 442 5.53 -11.83 -11.18
N SER A 443 6.59 -12.04 -10.42
CA SER A 443 7.34 -10.97 -9.78
C SER A 443 8.62 -10.69 -10.55
N THR A 444 8.91 -9.44 -10.81
CA THR A 444 10.18 -8.99 -11.39
C THR A 444 11.00 -8.26 -10.34
N ASP A 445 12.33 -8.36 -10.44
CA ASP A 445 13.23 -7.48 -9.73
C ASP A 445 13.60 -6.27 -10.60
N GLU A 446 14.40 -5.37 -10.03
CA GLU A 446 14.78 -4.12 -10.68
C GLU A 446 15.69 -4.31 -11.90
N ALA A 447 16.17 -5.53 -12.19
CA ALA A 447 17.12 -5.83 -13.27
C ALA A 447 16.48 -6.51 -14.49
N PHE A 448 15.15 -6.65 -14.51
CA PHE A 448 14.40 -7.36 -15.55
C PHE A 448 14.11 -6.47 -16.77
N THR A 449 14.85 -6.65 -17.87
CA THR A 449 14.81 -5.70 -18.99
C THR A 449 13.66 -5.93 -20.00
N SER A 450 12.50 -6.42 -19.54
CA SER A 450 11.26 -6.60 -20.32
C SER A 450 11.25 -7.67 -21.43
N GLU A 451 12.21 -8.59 -21.49
CA GLU A 451 12.18 -9.71 -22.45
C GLU A 451 11.26 -10.85 -21.97
N TRP A 452 9.96 -10.69 -22.20
CA TRP A 452 8.99 -11.75 -21.93
C TRP A 452 9.16 -12.93 -22.89
N CYS A 453 9.33 -14.14 -22.35
CA CYS A 453 9.40 -15.36 -23.16
C CYS A 453 8.01 -15.91 -23.53
N ASN A 454 7.97 -16.76 -24.56
CA ASN A 454 6.73 -17.34 -25.12
C ASN A 454 6.06 -18.35 -24.19
N LEU A 455 5.18 -17.86 -23.30
CA LEU A 455 4.27 -18.70 -22.52
C LEU A 455 2.96 -18.96 -23.26
N GLN A 456 2.30 -20.07 -22.91
CA GLN A 456 0.94 -20.42 -23.33
C GLN A 456 -0.01 -20.55 -22.12
N PRO A 457 -0.39 -19.44 -21.47
CA PRO A 457 -1.24 -19.43 -20.28
C PRO A 457 -2.74 -19.37 -20.61
N THR A 458 -3.22 -20.30 -21.44
CA THR A 458 -4.62 -20.29 -21.91
C THR A 458 -5.64 -20.60 -20.82
N GLU A 459 -5.22 -21.27 -19.75
CA GLU A 459 -6.10 -21.64 -18.62
C GLU A 459 -6.13 -20.60 -17.50
N VAL A 460 -5.34 -19.53 -17.61
CA VAL A 460 -5.20 -18.53 -16.54
C VAL A 460 -6.42 -17.62 -16.49
N GLU A 461 -7.07 -17.58 -15.32
CA GLU A 461 -8.19 -16.70 -14.99
C GLU A 461 -7.74 -15.45 -14.20
N VAL A 462 -6.62 -15.55 -13.48
CA VAL A 462 -6.06 -14.45 -12.67
C VAL A 462 -4.57 -14.28 -12.98
N LEU A 463 -4.19 -13.07 -13.38
CA LEU A 463 -2.79 -12.67 -13.59
C LEU A 463 -2.41 -11.59 -12.59
N VAL A 464 -1.36 -11.86 -11.80
CA VAL A 464 -0.74 -10.88 -10.89
C VAL A 464 0.66 -10.54 -11.39
N LEU A 465 0.89 -9.27 -11.72
CA LEU A 465 2.19 -8.75 -12.11
C LEU A 465 2.73 -7.86 -10.98
N ASN A 466 3.77 -8.35 -10.30
CA ASN A 466 4.46 -7.64 -9.23
C ASN A 466 5.76 -7.06 -9.77
N LEU A 467 5.71 -5.81 -10.18
CA LEU A 467 6.76 -5.16 -10.96
C LEU A 467 7.64 -4.25 -10.10
N ARG A 468 8.89 -4.04 -10.52
CA ARG A 468 9.90 -3.23 -9.78
C ARG A 468 10.81 -2.42 -10.70
N GLU A 469 10.28 -1.83 -11.75
CA GLU A 469 11.05 -1.01 -12.70
C GLU A 469 10.31 0.27 -13.07
N LYS A 470 11.04 1.22 -13.65
CA LYS A 470 10.47 2.47 -14.15
C LYS A 470 9.62 2.28 -15.41
N LYS A 471 9.94 1.29 -16.24
CA LYS A 471 9.27 1.05 -17.51
C LYS A 471 8.86 -0.41 -17.58
N HIS A 472 7.60 -0.64 -17.90
CA HIS A 472 6.98 -1.94 -17.90
C HIS A 472 6.31 -2.16 -19.23
N THR A 473 6.71 -3.20 -19.94
CA THR A 473 5.96 -3.64 -21.11
C THR A 473 5.04 -4.77 -20.66
N LEU A 474 3.74 -4.72 -20.97
CA LEU A 474 2.87 -5.85 -20.71
C LEU A 474 3.29 -7.07 -21.56
N PRO A 475 3.24 -8.29 -20.99
CA PRO A 475 3.72 -9.48 -21.69
C PRO A 475 2.87 -9.85 -22.90
N MET A 476 3.50 -10.00 -24.07
CA MET A 476 2.84 -10.36 -25.33
C MET A 476 2.05 -11.68 -25.28
N PHE A 477 2.39 -12.60 -24.38
CA PHE A 477 1.63 -13.84 -24.19
C PHE A 477 0.20 -13.58 -23.69
N MET A 478 -0.11 -12.39 -23.16
CA MET A 478 -1.46 -12.01 -22.74
C MET A 478 -2.47 -12.14 -23.89
N LYS A 479 -2.07 -11.99 -25.16
CA LYS A 479 -2.94 -12.25 -26.32
C LYS A 479 -3.55 -13.64 -26.34
N LYS A 480 -2.95 -14.59 -25.62
CA LYS A 480 -3.35 -16.00 -25.57
C LYS A 480 -4.15 -16.34 -24.30
N MET A 481 -4.34 -15.39 -23.38
CA MET A 481 -5.06 -15.58 -22.11
C MET A 481 -6.57 -15.35 -22.27
N ASN A 482 -7.22 -16.16 -23.10
CA ASN A 482 -8.64 -16.00 -23.42
C ASN A 482 -9.59 -16.18 -22.21
N LYS A 483 -9.15 -16.81 -21.12
CA LYS A 483 -9.95 -16.99 -19.89
C LYS A 483 -9.67 -15.95 -18.80
N LEU A 484 -8.81 -14.96 -19.05
CA LEU A 484 -8.39 -14.01 -18.02
C LEU A 484 -9.57 -13.15 -17.56
N LYS A 485 -9.92 -13.24 -16.28
CA LYS A 485 -10.99 -12.46 -15.62
C LYS A 485 -10.45 -11.33 -14.77
N VAL A 486 -9.28 -11.53 -14.15
CA VAL A 486 -8.66 -10.56 -13.24
C VAL A 486 -7.21 -10.28 -13.64
N LEU A 487 -6.89 -9.00 -13.84
CA LEU A 487 -5.53 -8.51 -14.00
C LEU A 487 -5.16 -7.60 -12.84
N ILE A 488 -4.12 -7.97 -12.10
CA ILE A 488 -3.54 -7.17 -11.02
C ILE A 488 -2.15 -6.73 -11.42
N ILE A 489 -1.90 -5.43 -11.38
CA ILE A 489 -0.57 -4.87 -11.63
C ILE A 489 -0.18 -4.03 -10.43
N THR A 490 0.88 -4.45 -9.76
CA THR A 490 1.45 -3.74 -8.61
C THR A 490 2.88 -3.35 -8.92
N ASN A 491 3.21 -2.07 -8.84
CA ASN A 491 4.59 -1.61 -8.85
C ASN A 491 5.07 -1.39 -7.41
N TYR A 492 6.18 -2.04 -7.03
CA TYR A 492 6.83 -1.88 -5.74
C TYR A 492 8.10 -1.02 -5.79
N ASP A 493 8.36 -0.36 -6.92
CA ASP A 493 9.47 0.59 -7.10
C ASP A 493 9.09 2.03 -6.69
N PHE A 494 10.09 2.89 -6.53
CA PHE A 494 9.98 4.31 -6.14
C PHE A 494 9.69 5.21 -7.33
N TYR A 495 10.04 4.76 -8.53
CA TYR A 495 9.88 5.55 -9.74
C TYR A 495 8.48 5.41 -10.30
N ARG A 496 8.06 6.46 -11.01
CA ARG A 496 6.87 6.44 -11.86
C ARG A 496 7.02 5.29 -12.84
N ALA A 497 6.07 4.36 -12.83
CA ALA A 497 6.01 3.30 -13.83
C ALA A 497 5.32 3.82 -15.09
N GLU A 498 5.99 3.69 -16.23
CA GLU A 498 5.40 3.77 -17.56
C GLU A 498 4.98 2.35 -17.95
N LEU A 499 3.70 2.13 -18.27
CA LEU A 499 3.23 0.84 -18.76
C LEU A 499 2.97 0.95 -20.28
N GLU A 500 3.62 0.08 -21.04
CA GLU A 500 3.51 -0.08 -22.49
C GLU A 500 2.77 -1.38 -22.82
N ASN A 501 2.37 -1.52 -24.09
CA ASN A 501 1.58 -2.64 -24.60
C ASN A 501 0.16 -2.75 -24.00
N PHE A 502 -0.47 -1.61 -23.71
CA PHE A 502 -1.85 -1.58 -23.22
C PHE A 502 -2.86 -2.13 -24.26
N GLU A 503 -2.54 -2.05 -25.55
CA GLU A 503 -3.33 -2.66 -26.64
C GLU A 503 -3.47 -4.18 -26.49
N LEU A 504 -2.67 -4.83 -25.63
CA LEU A 504 -2.84 -6.24 -25.30
C LEU A 504 -4.15 -6.54 -24.56
N LEU A 505 -4.73 -5.53 -23.89
CA LEU A 505 -6.01 -5.68 -23.20
C LEU A 505 -7.17 -5.90 -24.18
N ASP A 506 -7.06 -5.44 -25.42
CA ASP A 506 -8.08 -5.62 -26.45
C ASP A 506 -8.28 -7.10 -26.84
N TYR A 507 -7.29 -7.95 -26.58
CA TYR A 507 -7.35 -9.39 -26.85
C TYR A 507 -8.02 -10.19 -25.72
N LEU A 508 -8.36 -9.55 -24.59
CA LEU A 508 -8.86 -10.20 -23.38
C LEU A 508 -10.37 -9.99 -23.21
N SER A 509 -11.17 -10.67 -24.03
CA SER A 509 -12.63 -10.51 -24.06
C SER A 509 -13.36 -10.81 -22.74
N ASP A 510 -12.76 -11.66 -21.91
CA ASP A 510 -13.36 -12.16 -20.67
C ASP A 510 -12.89 -11.41 -19.42
N LEU A 511 -12.08 -10.35 -19.61
CA LEU A 511 -11.52 -9.55 -18.51
C LEU A 511 -12.63 -8.72 -17.85
N LYS A 512 -12.92 -9.05 -16.58
CA LYS A 512 -13.98 -8.41 -15.80
C LYS A 512 -13.46 -7.37 -14.82
N ARG A 513 -12.28 -7.63 -14.26
CA ARG A 513 -11.66 -6.78 -13.24
C ARG A 513 -10.22 -6.46 -13.61
N ILE A 514 -9.90 -5.18 -13.52
CA ILE A 514 -8.52 -4.71 -13.58
C ILE A 514 -8.27 -3.97 -12.28
N SER A 515 -7.55 -4.62 -11.36
CA SER A 515 -6.99 -3.95 -10.20
C SER A 515 -5.61 -3.45 -10.59
N THR A 516 -5.59 -2.30 -11.26
CA THR A 516 -4.46 -1.40 -11.07
C THR A 516 -4.74 -0.73 -9.73
N ILE A 517 -3.78 -0.76 -8.82
CA ILE A 517 -3.87 0.06 -7.61
C ILE A 517 -4.29 1.46 -8.08
N LYS A 518 -5.37 2.02 -7.51
CA LYS A 518 -5.90 3.36 -7.83
C LYS A 518 -4.76 4.23 -8.34
N ILE A 519 -4.79 4.58 -9.62
CA ILE A 519 -3.68 5.31 -10.27
C ILE A 519 -3.37 6.58 -9.47
N SER A 520 -4.37 7.18 -8.81
CA SER A 520 -4.23 8.31 -7.90
C SER A 520 -3.48 8.03 -6.58
N ASP A 521 -3.56 6.82 -6.02
CA ASP A 521 -2.85 6.44 -4.78
C ASP A 521 -1.41 5.98 -5.04
N VAL A 522 -1.10 5.45 -6.24
CA VAL A 522 0.26 5.08 -6.65
C VAL A 522 1.00 6.23 -7.32
N LEU A 523 0.29 7.10 -8.05
CA LEU A 523 0.86 8.20 -8.81
C LEU A 523 0.22 9.54 -8.38
N PRO A 524 0.43 10.01 -7.13
CA PRO A 524 -0.08 11.30 -6.66
C PRO A 524 0.49 12.51 -7.44
N ASN A 525 1.46 12.26 -8.33
CA ASN A 525 2.13 13.25 -9.17
C ASN A 525 2.04 12.92 -10.67
N LEU A 526 1.09 12.07 -11.10
CA LEU A 526 0.90 11.82 -12.54
C LEU A 526 0.40 13.10 -13.19
N GLU A 527 1.21 13.68 -14.07
CA GLU A 527 0.88 14.92 -14.79
C GLU A 527 0.48 14.63 -16.24
N GLU A 528 0.81 13.47 -16.80
CA GLU A 528 0.53 13.13 -18.19
C GLU A 528 0.08 11.67 -18.31
N MET A 529 -0.95 11.43 -19.11
CA MET A 529 -1.48 10.10 -19.41
C MET A 529 -1.82 10.03 -20.90
N ASN A 530 -1.37 8.97 -21.58
CA ASN A 530 -1.71 8.70 -22.97
C ASN A 530 -2.34 7.31 -23.09
N ILE A 531 -3.45 7.24 -23.80
CA ILE A 531 -4.23 6.04 -24.11
C ILE A 531 -4.36 6.05 -25.63
N ASP A 532 -3.85 5.03 -26.32
CA ASP A 532 -3.89 4.95 -27.77
C ASP A 532 -4.33 3.54 -28.19
N TYR A 533 -5.15 3.44 -29.24
CA TYR A 533 -5.69 2.18 -29.77
C TYR A 533 -6.27 1.27 -28.67
N CYS A 534 -7.40 1.69 -28.07
CA CYS A 534 -8.12 0.88 -27.08
C CYS A 534 -9.57 0.60 -27.51
N ASP A 535 -9.97 -0.66 -27.40
CA ASP A 535 -11.30 -1.16 -27.78
C ASP A 535 -12.29 -1.20 -26.59
N MET A 536 -12.09 -0.32 -25.60
CA MET A 536 -12.95 -0.22 -24.42
C MET A 536 -14.19 0.63 -24.70
N LEU A 537 -15.34 0.22 -24.13
CA LEU A 537 -16.57 1.02 -24.17
C LEU A 537 -16.49 2.26 -23.26
N GLN A 538 -15.76 2.16 -22.15
CA GLN A 538 -15.63 3.19 -21.11
C GLN A 538 -14.21 3.21 -20.54
N LEU A 539 -13.81 4.36 -20.00
CA LEU A 539 -12.54 4.52 -19.29
C LEU A 539 -12.57 3.86 -17.90
N PRO A 540 -11.41 3.44 -17.36
CA PRO A 540 -11.35 2.77 -16.05
C PRO A 540 -11.85 3.66 -14.91
N ASN A 541 -12.54 3.03 -13.95
CA ASN A 541 -12.98 3.67 -12.72
C ASN A 541 -11.79 4.24 -11.94
N GLY A 542 -11.87 5.50 -11.52
CA GLY A 542 -10.83 6.19 -10.76
C GLY A 542 -9.87 7.09 -11.57
N LEU A 543 -9.95 7.11 -12.91
CA LEU A 543 -9.20 8.09 -13.73
C LEU A 543 -9.50 9.53 -13.29
N SER A 544 -10.76 9.79 -12.96
CA SER A 544 -11.27 11.07 -12.44
C SER A 544 -10.68 11.49 -11.09
N ASP A 545 -10.02 10.58 -10.36
CA ASP A 545 -9.46 10.86 -9.04
C ASP A 545 -7.97 11.28 -9.12
N ILE A 546 -7.36 11.31 -10.32
CA ILE A 546 -5.97 11.71 -10.57
C ILE A 546 -5.89 13.24 -10.70
N VAL A 547 -6.19 13.96 -9.62
CA VAL A 547 -6.27 15.44 -9.62
C VAL A 547 -4.96 16.15 -10.03
N SER A 548 -3.82 15.46 -10.03
CA SER A 548 -2.52 15.97 -10.48
C SER A 548 -2.37 16.07 -12.00
N LEU A 549 -3.26 15.43 -12.78
CA LEU A 549 -3.11 15.29 -14.23
C LEU A 549 -3.17 16.64 -14.94
N LYS A 550 -2.18 16.93 -15.79
CA LYS A 550 -2.07 18.13 -16.64
C LYS A 550 -2.33 17.81 -18.10
N ARG A 551 -2.01 16.62 -18.60
CA ARG A 551 -2.24 16.22 -19.99
C ARG A 551 -2.87 14.84 -20.07
N LEU A 552 -4.00 14.74 -20.76
CA LEU A 552 -4.67 13.48 -21.05
C LEU A 552 -4.81 13.36 -22.56
N SER A 553 -4.29 12.28 -23.13
CA SER A 553 -4.42 11.96 -24.54
C SER A 553 -5.09 10.61 -24.67
N ILE A 554 -6.15 10.55 -25.48
CA ILE A 554 -6.92 9.37 -25.81
C ILE A 554 -7.07 9.38 -27.33
N THR A 555 -6.41 8.46 -28.01
CA THR A 555 -6.35 8.44 -29.48
C THR A 555 -6.70 7.06 -30.03
N ASN A 556 -7.28 6.99 -31.23
CA ASN A 556 -7.64 5.74 -31.92
C ASN A 556 -8.51 4.77 -31.08
N CYS A 557 -9.29 5.28 -30.12
CA CYS A 557 -10.17 4.47 -29.28
C CYS A 557 -11.58 4.43 -29.88
N HIS A 558 -11.76 3.60 -30.91
CA HIS A 558 -12.94 3.64 -31.77
C HIS A 558 -14.24 3.26 -31.07
N LYS A 559 -14.19 2.39 -30.04
CA LYS A 559 -15.36 1.90 -29.29
C LYS A 559 -15.72 2.75 -28.07
N LEU A 560 -14.91 3.74 -27.71
CA LEU A 560 -15.17 4.61 -26.57
C LEU A 560 -16.44 5.42 -26.84
N SER A 561 -17.52 5.11 -26.13
CA SER A 561 -18.83 5.74 -26.36
C SER A 561 -19.07 6.98 -25.50
N ALA A 562 -18.44 7.03 -24.31
CA ALA A 562 -18.59 8.13 -23.37
C ALA A 562 -17.34 8.31 -22.49
N LEU A 563 -17.10 9.56 -22.08
CA LEU A 563 -16.18 9.88 -20.99
C LEU A 563 -16.91 9.81 -19.63
N PRO A 564 -16.21 9.52 -18.53
CA PRO A 564 -16.83 9.48 -17.20
C PRO A 564 -17.26 10.89 -16.76
N GLU A 565 -18.42 10.99 -16.10
CA GLU A 565 -18.90 12.24 -15.47
C GLU A 565 -17.95 12.81 -14.40
N GLY A 566 -17.02 11.99 -13.92
CA GLY A 566 -15.99 12.46 -13.00
C GLY A 566 -14.88 13.28 -13.67
N ILE A 567 -14.81 13.38 -15.01
CA ILE A 567 -13.68 14.01 -15.71
C ILE A 567 -13.45 15.46 -15.25
N GLY A 568 -14.52 16.18 -14.91
CA GLY A 568 -14.46 17.54 -14.36
C GLY A 568 -13.68 17.70 -13.06
N LYS A 569 -13.41 16.60 -12.34
CA LYS A 569 -12.60 16.61 -11.11
C LYS A 569 -11.10 16.84 -11.39
N LEU A 570 -10.64 16.70 -12.64
CA LEU A 570 -9.25 16.90 -13.03
C LEU A 570 -8.90 18.38 -13.14
N VAL A 571 -9.03 19.12 -12.04
CA VAL A 571 -8.92 20.60 -11.98
C VAL A 571 -7.55 21.17 -12.42
N ASN A 572 -6.53 20.33 -12.55
CA ASN A 572 -5.20 20.72 -13.03
C ASN A 572 -4.95 20.42 -14.52
N LEU A 573 -5.93 19.85 -15.24
CA LEU A 573 -5.76 19.46 -16.63
C LEU A 573 -5.61 20.70 -17.52
N GLU A 574 -4.53 20.74 -18.29
CA GLU A 574 -4.15 21.80 -19.23
C GLU A 574 -4.34 21.37 -20.69
N SER A 575 -4.26 20.08 -21.00
CA SER A 575 -4.41 19.53 -22.34
C SER A 575 -5.25 18.26 -22.33
N LEU A 576 -6.30 18.22 -23.16
CA LEU A 576 -7.13 17.04 -23.39
C LEU A 576 -7.18 16.74 -24.89
N ARG A 577 -6.77 15.54 -25.28
CA ARG A 577 -6.84 15.05 -26.66
C ARG A 577 -7.70 13.79 -26.72
N LEU A 578 -8.65 13.78 -27.65
CA LEU A 578 -9.65 12.77 -27.94
C LEU A 578 -9.67 12.61 -29.46
N THR A 579 -8.69 11.92 -30.04
CA THR A 579 -8.54 11.84 -31.50
C THR A 579 -9.00 10.50 -32.04
N SER A 580 -9.78 10.49 -33.11
CA SER A 580 -10.28 9.27 -33.75
C SER A 580 -11.10 8.37 -32.80
N CYS A 581 -11.76 8.96 -31.79
CA CYS A 581 -12.74 8.28 -30.94
C CYS A 581 -14.10 8.22 -31.65
N THR A 582 -14.20 7.32 -32.63
CA THR A 582 -15.28 7.34 -33.63
C THR A 582 -16.67 7.05 -33.07
N SER A 583 -16.80 6.36 -31.93
CA SER A 583 -18.08 6.08 -31.26
C SER A 583 -18.45 7.10 -30.17
N LEU A 584 -17.61 8.10 -29.91
CA LEU A 584 -17.88 9.11 -28.88
C LEU A 584 -19.03 10.01 -29.35
N GLU A 585 -20.19 9.94 -28.69
CA GLU A 585 -21.40 10.65 -29.11
C GLU A 585 -21.53 12.04 -28.49
N GLU A 586 -21.07 12.18 -27.23
CA GLU A 586 -21.13 13.42 -26.47
C GLU A 586 -19.93 13.56 -25.51
N LEU A 587 -19.59 14.81 -25.18
CA LEU A 587 -18.73 15.13 -24.05
C LEU A 587 -19.62 15.38 -22.82
N PRO A 588 -19.24 14.90 -21.63
CA PRO A 588 -20.03 15.09 -20.42
C PRO A 588 -20.02 16.57 -19.99
N ASP A 589 -21.12 17.04 -19.40
CA ASP A 589 -21.25 18.44 -18.95
C ASP A 589 -20.20 18.80 -17.90
N SER A 590 -19.79 17.84 -17.08
CA SER A 590 -18.72 17.99 -16.09
C SER A 590 -17.37 18.43 -16.67
N ILE A 591 -17.12 18.30 -17.99
CA ILE A 591 -15.90 18.80 -18.62
C ILE A 591 -15.67 20.30 -18.40
N THR A 592 -16.73 21.08 -18.12
CA THR A 592 -16.62 22.50 -17.78
C THR A 592 -15.89 22.76 -16.46
N GLY A 593 -15.76 21.75 -15.59
CA GLY A 593 -14.95 21.81 -14.38
C GLY A 593 -13.44 21.96 -14.62
N LEU A 594 -12.97 21.75 -15.85
CA LEU A 594 -11.54 21.81 -16.23
C LEU A 594 -11.04 23.25 -16.42
N GLN A 595 -11.03 24.03 -15.34
CA GLN A 595 -10.77 25.48 -15.36
C GLN A 595 -9.36 25.90 -15.85
N LYS A 596 -8.39 24.97 -15.90
CA LYS A 596 -7.03 25.21 -16.42
C LYS A 596 -6.81 24.70 -17.85
N LEU A 597 -7.82 24.11 -18.49
CA LEU A 597 -7.69 23.51 -19.80
C LEU A 597 -7.37 24.59 -20.84
N LYS A 598 -6.22 24.47 -21.51
CA LYS A 598 -5.75 25.38 -22.57
C LYS A 598 -5.91 24.80 -23.95
N PHE A 599 -5.83 23.48 -24.08
CA PHE A 599 -5.89 22.77 -25.34
C PHE A 599 -6.92 21.65 -25.29
N LEU A 600 -7.86 21.67 -26.23
CA LEU A 600 -8.82 20.59 -26.46
C LEU A 600 -8.72 20.14 -27.92
N ASP A 601 -8.52 18.85 -28.13
CA ASP A 601 -8.54 18.22 -29.45
C ASP A 601 -9.55 17.11 -29.45
N ILE A 602 -10.55 17.20 -30.33
CA ILE A 602 -11.62 16.21 -30.52
C ILE A 602 -11.65 15.72 -31.97
N SER A 603 -10.54 15.84 -32.69
CA SER A 603 -10.50 15.55 -34.12
C SER A 603 -10.86 14.08 -34.43
N ASP A 604 -11.50 13.83 -35.55
CA ASP A 604 -11.98 12.53 -36.03
C ASP A 604 -12.94 11.80 -35.08
N CYS A 605 -13.57 12.53 -34.14
CA CYS A 605 -14.73 12.06 -33.39
C CYS A 605 -15.99 12.15 -34.26
N VAL A 606 -16.10 11.25 -35.25
CA VAL A 606 -17.14 11.31 -36.30
C VAL A 606 -18.57 11.15 -35.78
N SER A 607 -18.78 10.49 -34.63
CA SER A 607 -20.11 10.32 -34.03
C SER A 607 -20.54 11.46 -33.12
N LEU A 608 -19.63 12.41 -32.81
CA LEU A 608 -19.90 13.49 -31.88
C LEU A 608 -20.98 14.42 -32.45
N VAL A 609 -22.11 14.53 -31.76
CA VAL A 609 -23.29 15.27 -32.27
C VAL A 609 -23.37 16.67 -31.70
N LYS A 610 -22.97 16.87 -30.44
CA LYS A 610 -23.10 18.13 -29.70
C LYS A 610 -21.93 18.34 -28.74
N LEU A 611 -21.66 19.60 -28.44
CA LEU A 611 -20.78 20.02 -27.36
C LEU A 611 -21.62 20.40 -26.11
N PRO A 612 -21.03 20.41 -24.91
CA PRO A 612 -21.72 20.74 -23.66
C PRO A 612 -22.35 22.14 -23.70
N GLU A 613 -23.56 22.30 -23.14
CA GLU A 613 -24.29 23.59 -23.19
C GLU A 613 -23.50 24.74 -22.56
N ASN A 614 -22.76 24.47 -21.48
CA ASN A 614 -21.99 25.44 -20.71
C ASN A 614 -20.49 25.49 -21.11
N MET A 615 -20.14 25.14 -22.35
CA MET A 615 -18.75 25.14 -22.82
C MET A 615 -18.01 26.47 -22.59
N GLY A 616 -18.73 27.60 -22.56
CA GLY A 616 -18.21 28.93 -22.22
C GLY A 616 -17.49 29.03 -20.86
N GLU A 617 -17.76 28.11 -19.92
CA GLU A 617 -17.11 28.06 -18.61
C GLU A 617 -15.63 27.64 -18.68
N LEU A 618 -15.15 27.13 -19.82
CA LEU A 618 -13.73 26.82 -20.07
C LEU A 618 -12.91 28.10 -20.32
N SER A 619 -12.83 28.95 -19.30
CA SER A 619 -12.26 30.30 -19.37
C SER A 619 -10.79 30.36 -19.81
N SER A 620 -10.02 29.30 -19.56
CA SER A 620 -8.60 29.18 -19.92
C SER A 620 -8.34 28.56 -21.29
N LEU A 621 -9.37 28.11 -22.02
CA LEU A 621 -9.19 27.41 -23.29
C LEU A 621 -8.63 28.35 -24.35
N GLU A 622 -7.44 28.06 -24.87
CA GLU A 622 -6.73 28.88 -25.86
C GLU A 622 -6.86 28.33 -27.28
N ARG A 623 -6.94 26.99 -27.41
CA ARG A 623 -7.00 26.29 -28.69
C ARG A 623 -7.97 25.11 -28.69
N LEU A 624 -8.78 25.03 -29.74
CA LEU A 624 -9.70 23.94 -30.03
C LEU A 624 -9.41 23.33 -31.41
N ASN A 625 -9.16 22.03 -31.47
CA ASN A 625 -9.09 21.27 -32.72
C ASN A 625 -10.30 20.34 -32.82
N TYR A 626 -10.99 20.30 -33.97
CA TYR A 626 -12.14 19.40 -34.17
C TYR A 626 -12.30 18.98 -35.65
N ILE A 627 -11.17 18.80 -36.34
CA ILE A 627 -11.13 18.32 -37.73
C ILE A 627 -11.86 16.97 -37.82
N GLY A 628 -12.64 16.71 -38.87
CA GLY A 628 -13.27 15.40 -39.08
C GLY A 628 -14.52 15.12 -38.22
N CYS A 629 -14.98 16.08 -37.40
CA CYS A 629 -16.24 15.98 -36.65
C CYS A 629 -17.47 16.20 -37.55
N THR A 630 -17.74 15.26 -38.44
CA THR A 630 -18.76 15.41 -39.52
C THR A 630 -20.21 15.47 -39.05
N ARG A 631 -20.54 15.00 -37.85
CA ARG A 631 -21.91 15.02 -37.28
C ARG A 631 -22.18 16.19 -36.34
N LEU A 632 -21.16 16.98 -36.02
CA LEU A 632 -21.31 18.17 -35.19
C LEU A 632 -21.88 19.30 -36.06
N ASN A 633 -23.17 19.58 -35.91
CA ASN A 633 -23.89 20.53 -36.79
C ASN A 633 -24.24 21.86 -36.11
N GLU A 634 -24.15 21.94 -34.79
CA GLU A 634 -24.45 23.14 -34.03
C GLU A 634 -23.45 23.34 -32.90
N LEU A 635 -23.17 24.61 -32.58
CA LEU A 635 -22.35 25.00 -31.45
C LEU A 635 -23.24 25.65 -30.38
N PRO A 636 -23.03 25.38 -29.08
CA PRO A 636 -23.79 26.02 -28.02
C PRO A 636 -23.47 27.51 -27.99
N TYR A 637 -24.45 28.35 -27.65
CA TYR A 637 -24.27 29.81 -27.62
C TYR A 637 -23.13 30.26 -26.68
N SER A 638 -22.88 29.50 -25.62
CA SER A 638 -21.83 29.76 -24.63
C SER A 638 -20.41 29.75 -25.21
N VAL A 639 -20.17 29.23 -26.42
CA VAL A 639 -18.85 29.36 -27.08
C VAL A 639 -18.44 30.82 -27.29
N THR A 640 -19.38 31.77 -27.33
CA THR A 640 -19.10 33.21 -27.34
C THR A 640 -18.37 33.70 -26.08
N GLU A 641 -18.57 33.00 -24.97
CA GLU A 641 -18.06 33.34 -23.63
C GLU A 641 -16.66 32.77 -23.36
N LEU A 642 -16.08 32.00 -24.31
CA LEU A 642 -14.72 31.45 -24.24
C LEU A 642 -13.65 32.55 -24.34
N GLY A 643 -13.48 33.35 -23.30
CA GLY A 643 -12.62 34.55 -23.29
C GLY A 643 -11.14 34.29 -23.62
N GLY A 644 -10.65 33.07 -23.32
CA GLY A 644 -9.29 32.62 -23.61
C GLY A 644 -9.05 32.19 -25.06
N LEU A 645 -10.10 31.84 -25.82
CA LEU A 645 -9.95 31.13 -27.10
C LEU A 645 -9.35 32.05 -28.16
N ARG A 646 -8.26 31.59 -28.78
CA ARG A 646 -7.53 32.32 -29.83
C ARG A 646 -7.47 31.54 -31.13
N VAL A 647 -7.40 30.21 -31.08
CA VAL A 647 -7.21 29.38 -32.27
C VAL A 647 -8.25 28.27 -32.33
N VAL A 648 -8.94 28.19 -33.46
CA VAL A 648 -9.83 27.07 -33.78
C VAL A 648 -9.31 26.41 -35.05
N VAL A 649 -9.10 25.10 -35.00
CA VAL A 649 -8.62 24.32 -36.12
C VAL A 649 -9.71 23.38 -36.58
N CYS A 650 -10.06 23.51 -37.86
CA CYS A 650 -11.18 22.85 -38.49
C CYS A 650 -10.84 22.46 -39.94
N ASP A 651 -11.74 21.72 -40.57
CA ASP A 651 -11.70 21.44 -41.99
C ASP A 651 -12.67 22.33 -42.77
N GLU A 652 -12.60 22.28 -44.10
CA GLU A 652 -13.48 23.05 -44.99
C GLU A 652 -14.97 22.77 -44.77
N MET A 653 -15.33 21.57 -44.28
CA MET A 653 -16.73 21.17 -44.07
C MET A 653 -17.31 21.78 -42.79
N THR A 654 -16.47 21.94 -41.77
CA THR A 654 -16.88 22.36 -40.42
C THR A 654 -16.57 23.82 -40.13
N THR A 655 -15.73 24.49 -40.93
CA THR A 655 -15.37 25.91 -40.73
C THR A 655 -16.56 26.86 -40.69
N ALA A 656 -17.63 26.55 -41.43
CA ALA A 656 -18.84 27.38 -41.50
C ALA A 656 -19.53 27.55 -40.14
N LEU A 657 -19.37 26.58 -39.22
CA LEU A 657 -19.95 26.63 -37.87
C LEU A 657 -19.36 27.76 -37.03
N TRP A 658 -18.08 28.10 -37.25
CA TRP A 658 -17.36 29.09 -36.45
C TRP A 658 -17.35 30.50 -37.06
N GLU A 659 -17.69 30.65 -38.34
CA GLU A 659 -17.69 31.97 -38.99
C GLU A 659 -18.62 33.02 -38.32
N PRO A 660 -19.84 32.67 -37.87
CA PRO A 660 -20.67 33.62 -37.11
C PRO A 660 -19.98 34.10 -35.83
N PHE A 661 -19.32 33.18 -35.12
CA PHE A 661 -18.64 33.46 -33.86
C PHE A 661 -17.35 34.25 -34.07
N ARG A 662 -16.57 33.93 -35.09
CA ARG A 662 -15.39 34.70 -35.52
C ARG A 662 -15.74 36.16 -35.84
N THR A 663 -16.89 36.39 -36.47
CA THR A 663 -17.36 37.75 -36.78
C THR A 663 -17.71 38.53 -35.50
N MET A 664 -18.24 37.85 -34.48
CA MET A 664 -18.51 38.45 -33.16
C MET A 664 -17.25 38.62 -32.30
N ARG A 665 -16.32 37.67 -32.39
CA ARG A 665 -15.06 37.56 -31.64
C ARG A 665 -13.89 37.64 -32.62
N GLY A 666 -13.55 38.86 -33.04
CA GLY A 666 -12.50 39.13 -34.01
C GLY A 666 -11.07 38.74 -33.57
N ASP A 667 -10.90 38.29 -32.32
CA ASP A 667 -9.67 37.74 -31.75
C ASP A 667 -9.46 36.25 -32.06
N ILE A 668 -10.47 35.56 -32.60
CA ILE A 668 -10.39 34.14 -32.96
C ILE A 668 -9.79 33.97 -34.37
N LYS A 669 -8.71 33.20 -34.46
CA LYS A 669 -8.11 32.75 -35.71
C LYS A 669 -8.66 31.36 -36.07
N LEU A 670 -9.27 31.25 -37.25
CA LEU A 670 -9.60 29.96 -37.86
C LEU A 670 -8.41 29.45 -38.67
N ASP A 671 -7.96 28.22 -38.38
CA ASP A 671 -6.92 27.50 -39.08
C ASP A 671 -7.57 26.32 -39.83
N VAL A 672 -7.83 26.53 -41.12
CA VAL A 672 -8.55 25.56 -41.96
C VAL A 672 -7.54 24.62 -42.59
N THR A 673 -7.61 23.34 -42.23
CA THR A 673 -6.66 22.32 -42.68
C THR A 673 -7.23 21.61 -43.91
N GLN A 674 -6.42 21.43 -44.97
CA GLN A 674 -6.80 20.60 -46.12
C GLN A 674 -6.69 19.12 -45.72
N VAL A 675 -7.82 18.41 -45.69
CA VAL A 675 -7.86 16.98 -45.38
C VAL A 675 -7.50 16.20 -46.64
N ASP A 676 -6.22 15.81 -46.78
CA ASP A 676 -5.84 14.77 -47.72
C ASP A 676 -6.34 13.42 -47.18
N PHE A 677 -7.36 12.84 -47.82
CA PHE A 677 -7.84 11.48 -47.50
C PHE A 677 -6.76 10.44 -47.88
N ASN A 678 -5.78 10.23 -47.01
CA ASN A 678 -4.81 9.16 -47.17
C ASN A 678 -5.41 7.83 -46.70
N LEU A 679 -5.99 7.08 -47.64
CA LEU A 679 -6.65 5.77 -47.45
C LEU A 679 -5.67 4.61 -47.16
N ASN A 680 -4.42 4.88 -46.75
CA ASN A 680 -3.42 3.86 -46.46
C ASN A 680 -3.75 2.95 -45.25
N TRP A 681 -4.86 3.20 -44.53
CA TRP A 681 -5.34 2.40 -43.41
C TRP A 681 -6.30 1.26 -43.82
N LEU A 682 -6.56 1.08 -45.11
CA LEU A 682 -7.40 0.00 -45.65
C LEU A 682 -6.59 -1.18 -46.27
N LEU A 683 -5.28 -1.29 -45.99
CA LEU A 683 -4.42 -2.39 -46.46
C LEU A 683 -3.67 -3.08 -45.32
#